data_AF-A0A814V2B1-F1
#
_entry.id   AF-A0A814V2B1-F1
#
_cell.length_a   1.000
_cell.length_b   1.000
_cell.length_c   1.000
_cell.angle_alpha   90.00
_cell.angle_beta   90.00
_cell.angle_gamma   90.00
#
_symmetry.space_group_name_H-M   'P 1'
#
loop_
_entity.id
_entity.type
_entity.pdbx_description
1 polymer ?
#
loop_
_entity_poly.entity_id
_entity_poly.type
_entity_poly.pdbx_seq_one_letter_code
_entity_poly.pdbx_strand_id
1 'polypeptide(L)'
;MKRRDRTPKPRISFKNRLYQFKENIQKKKIELNIFKQPSNTDRQTKFQLYGTRLYIFLLIGSMIIITIYVFLQKSIQSKTIFYPTKSQFIQLEKKYPQSLSCPCSSVSISYSNFTIIEPQYHQLCRSDLISKEYIYYMKESFKQKNLFYYDYRIISTSYFQLLSIFCEQAKETIVSAREIFLKTGFVSSQVLAKDSFENQMNSLIEDWKLTTTNTFNSTIQLIQRIYQGNQLISSINTGIFKVDGNSQVYVDSQNEQGCNCILSSTCYYTVQIYREYRDGVYQDDPYPVPNVFYGCYSTQSLFLSTLECFYNLSCMLEINKYIGSSEPFNFSALDQNLNQANETIEMIMNRLTVEEWLPNVSFSSYYEKCLPSSCTYQYEGRNNIFISITTIISIFGGLSLALKLLIMISLELINKMFSNNFFHSISFNFIKQIFLCHTENQIIHRLHVILVIGILTSFYMFSAFTPRVILTETNKPSLEIYEDLYKKYNDTLECPCSQSSMKYKSFLTLTTRLHEICSSEFITNRWLSYLYEKRDKNNRHSSYDFYNSAFGQFKILSSFCNLSNETVSESTFQLGTTDLLNNQLLSKYILNNTIEMFINEFQQTISQSFVNSISLIRETISSNMFMTAYLNNWEFDRADPTSLYSVIHILPLNYTGCSCSSSSKCVSSSRGMLTGCYPLETIFQTTLHCFYNQQCIDSTNNFNSINISSLETSRFSVNQTIESVVNELMVEELKFEINYPNYFNACSPSLCIYSYVDKRNAIEGILTLIGLYGGLVIICRLIAIIIVKKMCRVNNRVNPATHLS
;
A
#
# COMPACT_ATOMS: atom_id res chain seq x y z
N MET A 1 98.92 18.24 -49.04
CA MET A 1 97.73 18.97 -48.53
C MET A 1 96.71 19.11 -49.64
N LYS A 2 95.57 18.41 -49.55
CA LYS A 2 94.46 18.44 -50.54
C LYS A 2 93.35 19.37 -50.05
N ARG A 3 93.07 20.47 -50.77
CA ARG A 3 91.81 21.23 -50.64
C ARG A 3 90.70 20.46 -51.36
N ARG A 4 89.62 20.13 -50.63
CA ARG A 4 88.38 19.57 -51.16
C ARG A 4 87.39 20.72 -51.38
N ASP A 5 87.08 20.99 -52.65
CA ASP A 5 85.94 21.83 -53.01
C ASP A 5 84.64 21.17 -52.55
N ARG A 6 83.82 21.94 -51.84
CA ARG A 6 82.43 21.60 -51.50
C ARG A 6 81.52 22.39 -52.42
N THR A 7 80.96 21.73 -53.43
CA THR A 7 79.80 22.23 -54.18
C THR A 7 78.53 22.19 -53.29
N PRO A 8 77.64 23.20 -53.36
CA PRO A 8 76.41 23.21 -52.59
C PRO A 8 75.37 22.24 -53.15
N LYS A 9 74.73 21.43 -52.28
CA LYS A 9 73.58 20.59 -52.65
C LYS A 9 72.33 21.47 -52.86
N PRO A 10 71.55 21.26 -53.94
CA PRO A 10 70.34 22.05 -54.18
C PRO A 10 69.22 21.68 -53.19
N ARG A 11 68.52 22.70 -52.67
CA ARG A 11 67.26 22.54 -51.92
C ARG A 11 66.14 22.17 -52.89
N ILE A 12 65.77 20.90 -52.91
CA ILE A 12 64.61 20.39 -53.68
C ILE A 12 63.33 20.99 -53.10
N SER A 13 62.51 21.66 -53.93
CA SER A 13 61.24 22.25 -53.49
C SER A 13 60.22 21.17 -53.11
N PHE A 14 59.37 21.46 -52.13
CA PHE A 14 58.32 20.54 -51.63
C PHE A 14 57.39 20.05 -52.76
N LYS A 15 57.17 20.89 -53.78
CA LYS A 15 56.37 20.55 -54.97
C LYS A 15 57.01 19.44 -55.80
N ASN A 16 58.34 19.45 -55.96
CA ASN A 16 59.07 18.38 -56.65
C ASN A 16 59.17 17.11 -55.80
N ARG A 17 59.20 17.22 -54.47
CA ARG A 17 59.06 16.04 -53.58
C ARG A 17 57.67 15.41 -53.69
N LEU A 18 56.61 16.21 -53.77
CA LEU A 18 55.25 15.74 -54.02
C LEU A 18 55.10 15.11 -55.41
N TYR A 19 55.72 15.69 -56.44
CA TYR A 19 55.70 15.14 -57.79
C TYR A 19 56.44 13.80 -57.87
N GLN A 20 57.66 13.73 -57.32
CA GLN A 20 58.43 12.49 -57.22
C GLN A 20 57.72 11.44 -56.35
N PHE A 21 57.03 11.85 -55.29
CA PHE A 21 56.24 10.96 -54.45
C PHE A 21 55.01 10.42 -55.21
N LYS A 22 54.30 11.27 -55.96
CA LYS A 22 53.16 10.89 -56.80
C LYS A 22 53.58 9.95 -57.93
N GLU A 23 54.72 10.21 -58.58
CA GLU A 23 55.28 9.36 -59.63
C GLU A 23 55.77 8.01 -59.07
N ASN A 24 56.42 8.01 -57.90
CA ASN A 24 56.80 6.79 -57.19
C ASN A 24 55.61 5.97 -56.71
N ILE A 25 54.51 6.63 -56.31
CA ILE A 25 53.25 5.95 -56.00
C ILE A 25 52.61 5.37 -57.25
N GLN A 26 52.58 6.11 -58.37
CA GLN A 26 52.02 5.60 -59.63
C GLN A 26 52.81 4.40 -60.16
N LYS A 27 54.16 4.46 -60.16
CA LYS A 27 55.03 3.33 -60.53
C LYS A 27 54.82 2.14 -59.59
N LYS A 28 54.82 2.35 -58.27
CA LYS A 28 54.54 1.28 -57.30
C LYS A 28 53.13 0.70 -57.40
N LYS A 29 52.12 1.49 -57.78
CA LYS A 29 50.73 1.03 -57.95
C LYS A 29 50.55 0.15 -59.19
N ILE A 30 51.38 0.36 -60.23
CA ILE A 30 51.41 -0.45 -61.46
C ILE A 30 52.17 -1.76 -61.23
N GLU A 31 53.22 -1.75 -60.42
CA GLU A 31 54.05 -2.93 -60.10
C GLU A 31 53.60 -3.72 -58.84
N LEU A 32 52.58 -3.24 -58.12
CA LEU A 32 52.12 -3.87 -56.89
C LEU A 32 51.47 -5.23 -57.20
N ASN A 33 52.16 -6.29 -56.82
CA ASN A 33 51.65 -7.66 -56.87
C ASN A 33 51.71 -8.26 -55.46
N ILE A 34 50.55 -8.30 -54.78
CA ILE A 34 50.43 -8.82 -53.41
C ILE A 34 50.57 -10.36 -53.40
N PHE A 35 50.26 -11.02 -54.52
CA PHE A 35 50.26 -12.48 -54.66
C PHE A 35 51.47 -13.00 -55.47
N LYS A 36 52.61 -12.30 -55.39
CA LYS A 36 53.83 -12.62 -56.16
C LYS A 36 54.38 -14.00 -55.77
N GLN A 37 54.40 -14.92 -56.74
CA GLN A 37 55.07 -16.22 -56.65
C GLN A 37 56.10 -16.37 -57.78
N PRO A 38 57.18 -17.16 -57.60
CA PRO A 38 58.11 -17.47 -58.69
C PRO A 38 57.37 -18.27 -59.76
N SER A 39 57.20 -17.70 -60.95
CA SER A 39 56.45 -18.29 -62.07
C SER A 39 57.29 -18.26 -63.35
N ASN A 40 57.15 -19.30 -64.17
CA ASN A 40 57.85 -19.47 -65.43
C ASN A 40 57.08 -18.94 -66.66
N THR A 41 55.88 -18.35 -66.50
CA THR A 41 55.07 -17.90 -67.66
C THR A 41 54.43 -16.52 -67.46
N ASP A 42 54.48 -15.70 -68.51
CA ASP A 42 54.02 -14.30 -68.53
C ASP A 42 52.51 -14.14 -68.22
N ARG A 43 51.73 -15.21 -68.49
CA ARG A 43 50.29 -15.28 -68.25
C ARG A 43 49.95 -15.41 -66.75
N GLN A 44 50.73 -16.17 -65.99
CA GLN A 44 50.54 -16.34 -64.54
C GLN A 44 50.86 -15.04 -63.78
N THR A 45 51.88 -14.29 -64.22
CA THR A 45 52.21 -12.97 -63.67
C THR A 45 51.07 -11.97 -63.87
N LYS A 46 50.41 -11.99 -65.05
CA LYS A 46 49.22 -11.16 -65.31
C LYS A 46 48.04 -11.53 -64.42
N PHE A 47 47.77 -12.82 -64.17
CA PHE A 47 46.70 -13.25 -63.26
C PHE A 47 46.94 -12.82 -61.80
N GLN A 48 48.17 -12.88 -61.31
CA GLN A 48 48.53 -12.38 -59.97
C GLN A 48 48.30 -10.86 -59.83
N LEU A 49 48.59 -10.09 -60.89
CA LEU A 49 48.31 -8.65 -60.94
C LEU A 49 46.81 -8.36 -60.95
N TYR A 50 46.01 -9.12 -61.71
CA TYR A 50 44.55 -9.00 -61.69
C TYR A 50 43.95 -9.37 -60.33
N GLY A 51 44.43 -10.44 -59.69
CA GLY A 51 44.04 -10.82 -58.33
C GLY A 51 44.38 -9.75 -57.30
N THR A 52 45.55 -9.10 -57.42
CA THR A 52 45.92 -7.96 -56.57
C THR A 52 44.98 -6.77 -56.73
N ARG A 53 44.58 -6.44 -57.96
CA ARG A 53 43.63 -5.34 -58.22
C ARG A 53 42.23 -5.64 -57.72
N LEU A 54 41.76 -6.87 -57.93
CA LEU A 54 40.47 -7.35 -57.41
C LEU A 54 40.44 -7.32 -55.88
N TYR A 55 41.52 -7.76 -55.22
CA TYR A 55 41.67 -7.67 -53.76
C TYR A 55 41.52 -6.25 -53.25
N ILE A 56 42.25 -5.31 -53.84
CA ILE A 56 42.22 -3.90 -53.42
C ILE A 56 40.83 -3.31 -53.65
N PHE A 57 40.20 -3.60 -54.79
CA PHE A 57 38.85 -3.12 -55.09
C PHE A 57 37.81 -3.66 -54.10
N LEU A 58 37.81 -4.97 -53.86
CA LEU A 58 36.89 -5.61 -52.91
C LEU A 58 37.11 -5.13 -51.48
N LEU A 59 38.37 -4.96 -51.06
CA LEU A 59 38.70 -4.45 -49.73
C LEU A 59 38.23 -3.01 -49.54
N ILE A 60 38.46 -2.13 -50.52
CA ILE A 60 38.00 -0.73 -50.43
C ILE A 60 36.47 -0.66 -50.44
N GLY A 61 35.81 -1.40 -51.34
CA GLY A 61 34.34 -1.42 -51.43
C GLY A 61 33.67 -1.93 -50.15
N SER A 62 34.14 -3.05 -49.61
CA SER A 62 33.63 -3.60 -48.34
C SER A 62 33.89 -2.68 -47.16
N MET A 63 35.06 -2.03 -47.09
CA MET A 63 35.35 -1.06 -46.03
C MET A 63 34.44 0.17 -46.08
N ILE A 64 34.08 0.66 -47.27
CA ILE A 64 33.12 1.77 -47.41
C ILE A 64 31.75 1.36 -46.86
N ILE A 65 31.25 0.19 -47.25
CA ILE A 65 29.94 -0.33 -46.82
C ILE A 65 29.90 -0.51 -45.30
N ILE A 66 30.93 -1.15 -44.72
CA ILE A 66 31.01 -1.41 -43.29
C ILE A 66 31.12 -0.10 -42.50
N THR A 67 31.89 0.86 -43.01
CA THR A 67 32.01 2.18 -42.38
C THR A 67 30.64 2.87 -42.34
N ILE A 68 29.92 2.90 -43.45
CA ILE A 68 28.56 3.49 -43.51
C ILE A 68 27.63 2.78 -42.52
N TYR A 69 27.62 1.45 -42.50
CA TYR A 69 26.79 0.66 -41.60
C TYR A 69 27.08 0.94 -40.11
N VAL A 70 28.35 0.90 -39.71
CA VAL A 70 28.76 1.13 -38.30
C VAL A 70 28.44 2.55 -37.83
N PHE A 71 28.48 3.54 -38.71
CA PHE A 71 28.12 4.93 -38.38
C PHE A 71 26.61 5.18 -38.35
N LEU A 72 25.82 4.39 -39.09
CA LEU A 72 24.35 4.50 -39.10
C LEU A 72 23.67 3.73 -37.97
N GLN A 73 24.35 2.77 -37.35
CA GLN A 73 23.81 1.98 -36.24
C GLN A 73 23.58 2.84 -34.99
N LYS A 74 22.36 2.78 -34.45
CA LYS A 74 21.99 3.37 -33.16
C LYS A 74 22.14 2.34 -32.03
N SER A 75 22.39 2.81 -30.82
CA SER A 75 22.42 2.01 -29.59
C SER A 75 21.60 2.68 -28.49
N ILE A 76 21.04 1.86 -27.60
CA ILE A 76 20.42 2.34 -26.36
C ILE A 76 21.56 2.79 -25.45
N GLN A 77 21.47 4.03 -24.97
CA GLN A 77 22.43 4.62 -24.05
C GLN A 77 21.72 5.06 -22.79
N SER A 78 22.34 4.82 -21.64
CA SER A 78 21.91 5.39 -20.36
C SER A 78 22.57 6.75 -20.17
N LYS A 79 21.79 7.72 -19.68
CA LYS A 79 22.30 9.00 -19.23
C LYS A 79 21.83 9.24 -17.81
N THR A 80 22.78 9.59 -16.96
CA THR A 80 22.53 9.95 -15.56
C THR A 80 22.72 11.45 -15.39
N ILE A 81 21.76 12.07 -14.71
CA ILE A 81 21.88 13.45 -14.23
C ILE A 81 21.91 13.43 -12.71
N PHE A 82 22.77 14.27 -12.13
CA PHE A 82 22.91 14.39 -10.68
C PHE A 82 22.11 15.59 -10.19
N TYR A 83 21.46 15.43 -9.04
CA TYR A 83 20.64 16.48 -8.39
C TYR A 83 19.67 17.19 -9.35
N PRO A 84 18.77 16.43 -10.00
CA PRO A 84 17.81 17.01 -10.93
C PRO A 84 16.91 18.03 -10.22
N THR A 85 16.62 19.14 -10.90
CA THR A 85 15.57 20.05 -10.45
C THR A 85 14.20 19.44 -10.74
N LYS A 86 13.16 19.87 -9.99
CA LYS A 86 11.77 19.48 -10.25
C LYS A 86 11.36 19.67 -11.72
N SER A 87 11.74 20.79 -12.33
CA SER A 87 11.42 21.06 -13.74
C SER A 87 12.14 20.11 -14.70
N GLN A 88 13.40 19.74 -14.40
CA GLN A 88 14.14 18.74 -15.19
C GLN A 88 13.49 17.37 -15.06
N PHE A 89 13.09 16.98 -13.85
CA PHE A 89 12.36 15.72 -13.64
C PHE A 89 11.07 15.68 -14.44
N ILE A 90 10.21 16.70 -14.35
CA ILE A 90 8.93 16.76 -15.09
C ILE A 90 9.17 16.68 -16.61
N GLN A 91 10.20 17.34 -17.12
CA GLN A 91 10.54 17.28 -18.55
C GLN A 91 11.03 15.89 -18.97
N LEU A 92 11.82 15.23 -18.13
CA LEU A 92 12.34 13.89 -18.40
C LEU A 92 11.27 12.82 -18.27
N GLU A 93 10.39 12.94 -17.27
CA GLU A 93 9.28 12.02 -17.04
C GLU A 93 8.34 12.03 -18.25
N LYS A 94 7.99 13.23 -18.74
CA LYS A 94 7.18 13.38 -19.96
C LYS A 94 7.84 12.78 -21.21
N LYS A 95 9.18 12.78 -21.29
CA LYS A 95 9.94 12.37 -22.48
C LYS A 95 10.37 10.89 -22.45
N TYR A 96 10.61 10.35 -21.26
CA TYR A 96 11.15 9.02 -21.03
C TYR A 96 10.41 8.31 -19.87
N PRO A 97 9.06 8.22 -19.89
CA PRO A 97 8.28 7.75 -18.75
C PRO A 97 8.59 6.29 -18.36
N GLN A 98 8.99 5.46 -19.33
CA GLN A 98 9.23 4.02 -19.12
C GLN A 98 10.64 3.69 -18.62
N SER A 99 11.62 4.58 -18.81
CA SER A 99 13.04 4.31 -18.50
C SER A 99 13.65 5.26 -17.48
N LEU A 100 12.92 6.30 -17.08
CA LEU A 100 13.37 7.25 -16.07
C LEU A 100 13.27 6.61 -14.68
N SER A 101 14.42 6.47 -14.01
CA SER A 101 14.52 6.04 -12.62
C SER A 101 15.23 7.10 -11.79
N CYS A 102 14.55 7.54 -10.73
CA CYS A 102 15.00 8.61 -9.85
C CYS A 102 14.86 8.16 -8.38
N PRO A 103 15.87 7.54 -7.77
CA PRO A 103 15.80 7.13 -6.36
C PRO A 103 15.63 8.33 -5.43
N CYS A 104 14.72 8.23 -4.47
CA CYS A 104 14.58 9.21 -3.39
C CYS A 104 15.75 9.07 -2.40
N SER A 105 16.17 10.19 -1.81
CA SER A 105 17.15 10.20 -0.71
C SER A 105 16.56 9.69 0.61
N SER A 106 15.27 9.91 0.86
CA SER A 106 14.51 9.30 1.95
C SER A 106 13.43 8.40 1.39
N VAL A 107 13.39 7.16 1.87
CA VAL A 107 12.38 6.16 1.48
C VAL A 107 11.05 6.39 2.20
N SER A 108 11.05 7.12 3.32
CA SER A 108 9.85 7.46 4.08
C SER A 108 9.80 8.96 4.36
N ILE A 109 8.71 9.63 3.99
CA ILE A 109 8.53 11.08 4.15
C ILE A 109 7.21 11.30 4.88
N SER A 110 7.23 11.91 6.06
CA SER A 110 6.00 12.22 6.81
C SER A 110 5.04 13.08 5.98
N TYR A 111 3.75 12.71 5.97
CA TYR A 111 2.70 13.42 5.23
C TYR A 111 2.60 14.90 5.59
N SER A 112 2.90 15.26 6.86
CA SER A 112 2.96 16.64 7.34
C SER A 112 3.84 17.58 6.51
N ASN A 113 4.82 17.06 5.76
CA ASN A 113 5.69 17.89 4.93
C ASN A 113 5.04 18.42 3.66
N PHE A 114 3.96 17.78 3.19
CA PHE A 114 3.38 18.08 1.88
C PHE A 114 1.85 17.99 1.84
N THR A 115 1.20 17.68 2.95
CA THR A 115 -0.26 17.54 3.04
C THR A 115 -0.81 18.37 4.20
N ILE A 116 -1.90 19.10 3.94
CA ILE A 116 -2.72 19.79 4.93
C ILE A 116 -4.16 19.32 4.75
N ILE A 117 -4.87 19.04 5.83
CA ILE A 117 -6.28 18.63 5.79
C ILE A 117 -7.04 19.40 6.85
N GLU A 118 -7.99 20.24 6.42
CA GLU A 118 -8.83 21.04 7.32
C GLU A 118 -10.32 20.74 7.10
N PRO A 119 -11.09 20.47 8.17
CA PRO A 119 -12.53 20.28 8.07
C PRO A 119 -13.29 21.61 8.16
N GLN A 120 -14.34 21.74 7.36
CA GLN A 120 -15.41 22.70 7.59
C GLN A 120 -16.55 22.01 8.35
N TYR A 121 -16.77 22.45 9.59
CA TYR A 121 -17.81 21.90 10.46
C TYR A 121 -19.19 22.48 10.15
N HIS A 122 -20.23 21.68 10.36
CA HIS A 122 -21.63 22.07 10.33
C HIS A 122 -21.85 23.29 11.24
N GLN A 123 -22.66 24.25 10.79
CA GLN A 123 -22.84 25.55 11.44
C GLN A 123 -23.32 25.45 12.90
N LEU A 124 -24.11 24.41 13.24
CA LEU A 124 -24.52 24.07 14.61
C LEU A 124 -23.32 24.08 15.57
N CYS A 125 -22.20 23.45 15.17
CA CYS A 125 -21.00 23.29 16.01
C CYS A 125 -20.17 24.58 16.19
N ARG A 126 -20.67 25.70 15.65
CA ARG A 126 -20.14 27.06 15.78
C ARG A 126 -21.22 28.06 16.25
N SER A 127 -22.45 27.60 16.47
CA SER A 127 -23.59 28.42 16.83
C SER A 127 -23.70 28.61 18.35
N ASP A 128 -24.45 29.64 18.76
CA ASP A 128 -24.73 29.91 20.17
C ASP A 128 -25.61 28.82 20.81
N LEU A 129 -26.29 27.97 20.04
CA LEU A 129 -27.20 26.92 20.54
C LEU A 129 -26.48 25.82 21.33
N ILE A 130 -25.16 25.69 21.15
CA ILE A 130 -24.33 24.75 21.94
C ILE A 130 -23.45 25.48 22.96
N SER A 131 -23.65 26.79 23.14
CA SER A 131 -22.91 27.58 24.12
C SER A 131 -23.36 27.26 25.56
N LYS A 132 -22.49 27.53 26.53
CA LYS A 132 -22.83 27.36 27.95
C LYS A 132 -23.95 28.32 28.35
N GLU A 133 -23.97 29.51 27.77
CA GLU A 133 -24.95 30.57 28.01
C GLU A 133 -26.35 30.10 27.57
N TYR A 134 -26.46 29.52 26.37
CA TYR A 134 -27.74 28.99 25.89
C TYR A 134 -28.22 27.77 26.69
N ILE A 135 -27.32 26.85 27.05
CA ILE A 135 -27.67 25.69 27.89
C ILE A 135 -28.14 26.16 29.28
N TYR A 136 -27.48 27.15 29.86
CA TYR A 136 -27.90 27.75 31.14
C TYR A 136 -29.26 28.45 31.01
N TYR A 137 -29.46 29.19 29.92
CA TYR A 137 -30.73 29.82 29.60
C TYR A 137 -31.89 28.80 29.52
N MET A 138 -31.68 27.68 28.83
CA MET A 138 -32.67 26.59 28.78
C MET A 138 -32.93 25.98 30.16
N LYS A 139 -31.90 25.87 31.00
CA LYS A 139 -32.02 25.33 32.37
C LYS A 139 -32.89 26.18 33.29
N GLU A 140 -33.06 27.47 33.04
CA GLU A 140 -33.93 28.34 33.85
C GLU A 140 -35.39 27.85 33.86
N SER A 141 -35.81 27.13 32.82
CA SER A 141 -37.13 26.52 32.73
C SER A 141 -37.42 25.49 33.84
N PHE A 142 -36.39 24.86 34.44
CA PHE A 142 -36.56 23.93 35.57
C PHE A 142 -37.07 24.61 36.84
N LYS A 143 -37.04 25.95 36.93
CA LYS A 143 -37.60 26.69 38.08
C LYS A 143 -39.13 26.67 38.08
N GLN A 144 -39.76 26.29 36.98
CA GLN A 144 -41.21 26.18 36.87
C GLN A 144 -41.71 24.93 37.59
N LYS A 145 -42.75 25.10 38.41
CA LYS A 145 -43.38 23.99 39.15
C LYS A 145 -44.27 23.18 38.20
N ASN A 146 -44.36 21.86 38.41
CA ASN A 146 -45.29 20.93 37.74
C ASN A 146 -45.06 20.73 36.22
N LEU A 147 -43.80 20.63 35.78
CA LEU A 147 -43.48 20.21 34.41
C LEU A 147 -43.55 18.69 34.26
N PHE A 148 -44.10 18.19 33.14
CA PHE A 148 -44.02 16.77 32.80
C PHE A 148 -42.60 16.37 32.42
N TYR A 149 -42.25 15.11 32.69
CA TYR A 149 -40.95 14.55 32.33
C TYR A 149 -40.69 14.48 30.81
N TYR A 150 -41.76 14.50 29.99
CA TYR A 150 -41.71 14.58 28.53
C TYR A 150 -41.94 16.00 27.97
N ASP A 151 -41.99 17.03 28.82
CA ASP A 151 -42.08 18.41 28.35
C ASP A 151 -40.75 18.83 27.68
N TYR A 152 -40.84 19.56 26.57
CA TYR A 152 -39.66 20.04 25.83
C TYR A 152 -38.67 20.79 26.72
N ARG A 153 -39.12 21.59 27.68
CA ARG A 153 -38.26 22.35 28.58
C ARG A 153 -37.37 21.46 29.46
N ILE A 154 -37.87 20.28 29.85
CA ILE A 154 -37.10 19.29 30.62
C ILE A 154 -36.07 18.61 29.73
N ILE A 155 -36.47 18.19 28.52
CA ILE A 155 -35.64 17.36 27.63
C ILE A 155 -34.56 18.19 26.90
N SER A 156 -34.92 19.40 26.47
CA SER A 156 -34.07 20.22 25.60
C SER A 156 -32.71 20.56 26.19
N THR A 157 -32.62 20.78 27.50
CA THR A 157 -31.34 21.04 28.17
C THR A 157 -30.35 19.88 27.95
N SER A 158 -30.82 18.63 28.08
CA SER A 158 -30.02 17.44 27.80
C SER A 158 -29.63 17.34 26.32
N TYR A 159 -30.50 17.77 25.41
CA TYR A 159 -30.23 17.73 23.97
C TYR A 159 -29.12 18.69 23.56
N PHE A 160 -29.17 19.93 24.00
CA PHE A 160 -28.11 20.89 23.67
C PHE A 160 -26.79 20.57 24.36
N GLN A 161 -26.84 19.99 25.56
CA GLN A 161 -25.64 19.42 26.18
C GLN A 161 -25.05 18.28 25.35
N LEU A 162 -25.88 17.35 24.87
CA LEU A 162 -25.43 16.26 23.99
C LEU A 162 -24.88 16.80 22.66
N LEU A 163 -25.54 17.76 22.02
CA LEU A 163 -25.06 18.39 20.79
C LEU A 163 -23.71 19.08 20.99
N SER A 164 -23.53 19.80 22.10
CA SER A 164 -22.24 20.40 22.46
C SER A 164 -21.15 19.34 22.58
N ILE A 165 -21.43 18.26 23.34
CA ILE A 165 -20.47 17.16 23.55
C ILE A 165 -20.15 16.47 22.23
N PHE A 166 -21.13 16.16 21.39
CA PHE A 166 -20.87 15.51 20.10
C PHE A 166 -20.05 16.39 19.16
N CYS A 167 -20.33 17.70 19.10
CA CYS A 167 -19.52 18.64 18.32
C CYS A 167 -18.07 18.71 18.82
N GLU A 168 -17.85 18.67 20.14
CA GLU A 168 -16.52 18.65 20.75
C GLU A 168 -15.79 17.33 20.45
N GLN A 169 -16.45 16.20 20.67
CA GLN A 169 -15.90 14.87 20.43
C GLN A 169 -15.61 14.60 18.95
N ALA A 170 -16.43 15.10 18.03
CA ALA A 170 -16.13 15.04 16.60
C ALA A 170 -14.86 15.83 16.26
N LYS A 171 -14.68 17.03 16.84
CA LYS A 171 -13.45 17.83 16.65
C LYS A 171 -12.22 17.10 17.20
N GLU A 172 -12.29 16.60 18.43
CA GLU A 172 -11.17 15.87 19.05
C GLU A 172 -10.80 14.60 18.27
N THR A 173 -11.80 13.84 17.81
CA THR A 173 -11.62 12.65 16.98
C THR A 173 -10.85 12.99 15.70
N ILE A 174 -11.25 14.07 15.01
CA ILE A 174 -10.59 14.50 13.77
C ILE A 174 -9.17 14.99 14.05
N VAL A 175 -8.96 15.78 15.11
CA VAL A 175 -7.62 16.28 15.47
C VAL A 175 -6.67 15.12 15.76
N SER A 176 -7.11 14.16 16.58
CA SER A 176 -6.31 12.98 16.93
C SER A 176 -5.99 12.12 15.69
N ALA A 177 -7.00 11.77 14.90
CA ALA A 177 -6.82 10.97 13.68
C ALA A 177 -5.93 11.68 12.65
N ARG A 178 -6.07 13.01 12.52
CA ARG A 178 -5.24 13.83 11.63
C ARG A 178 -3.80 13.87 12.10
N GLU A 179 -3.55 14.02 13.40
CA GLU A 179 -2.19 14.02 13.93
C GLU A 179 -1.47 12.70 13.65
N ILE A 180 -2.16 11.58 13.84
CA ILE A 180 -1.64 10.25 13.51
C ILE A 180 -1.34 10.19 12.01
N PHE A 181 -2.31 10.52 11.16
CA PHE A 181 -2.14 10.52 9.70
C PHE A 181 -1.02 11.43 9.24
N LEU A 182 -0.85 12.63 9.79
CA LEU A 182 0.23 13.53 9.35
C LEU A 182 1.61 13.06 9.82
N LYS A 183 1.70 12.32 10.94
CA LYS A 183 2.95 11.74 11.46
C LYS A 183 3.35 10.45 10.72
N THR A 184 2.42 9.73 10.09
CA THR A 184 2.76 8.54 9.31
C THR A 184 3.62 8.89 8.09
N GLY A 185 4.48 7.96 7.70
CA GLY A 185 5.42 8.13 6.59
C GLY A 185 4.85 7.65 5.27
N PHE A 186 4.89 8.49 4.25
CA PHE A 186 4.69 8.10 2.87
C PHE A 186 5.92 7.36 2.35
N VAL A 187 5.75 6.10 1.99
CA VAL A 187 6.85 5.23 1.59
C VAL A 187 7.01 5.21 0.08
N SER A 188 8.13 5.70 -0.42
CA SER A 188 8.52 5.56 -1.82
C SER A 188 10.04 5.55 -1.97
N SER A 189 10.56 4.52 -2.64
CA SER A 189 11.98 4.43 -2.96
C SER A 189 12.40 5.27 -4.18
N GLN A 190 11.42 5.73 -4.97
CA GLN A 190 11.64 6.54 -6.17
C GLN A 190 10.71 7.75 -6.23
N VAL A 191 11.11 8.81 -6.93
CA VAL A 191 10.24 9.94 -7.21
C VAL A 191 9.07 9.46 -8.06
N LEU A 192 7.85 9.60 -7.53
CA LEU A 192 6.65 9.27 -8.29
C LEU A 192 6.33 10.36 -9.32
N ALA A 193 5.71 9.96 -10.43
CA ALA A 193 5.10 10.91 -11.37
C ALA A 193 4.01 11.71 -10.65
N LYS A 194 3.81 12.96 -11.08
CA LYS A 194 2.88 13.89 -10.42
C LYS A 194 1.48 13.30 -10.29
N ASP A 195 0.93 12.80 -11.40
CA ASP A 195 -0.43 12.25 -11.44
C ASP A 195 -0.54 10.99 -10.57
N SER A 196 0.48 10.13 -10.57
CA SER A 196 0.53 8.93 -9.70
C SER A 196 0.56 9.31 -8.21
N PHE A 197 1.37 10.29 -7.85
CA PHE A 197 1.43 10.81 -6.48
C PHE A 197 0.10 11.43 -6.04
N GLU A 198 -0.50 12.29 -6.87
CA GLU A 198 -1.79 12.93 -6.54
C GLU A 198 -2.91 11.89 -6.40
N ASN A 199 -3.00 10.91 -7.31
CA ASN A 199 -3.98 9.83 -7.21
C ASN A 199 -3.79 8.99 -5.94
N GLN A 200 -2.55 8.65 -5.61
CA GLN A 200 -2.23 7.88 -4.41
C GLN A 200 -2.58 8.67 -3.15
N MET A 201 -2.27 9.96 -3.11
CA MET A 201 -2.61 10.81 -1.97
C MET A 201 -4.11 11.02 -1.81
N ASN A 202 -4.85 11.18 -2.91
CA ASN A 202 -6.30 11.26 -2.85
C ASN A 202 -6.91 9.98 -2.29
N SER A 203 -6.44 8.81 -2.75
CA SER A 203 -6.88 7.50 -2.22
C SER A 203 -6.65 7.38 -0.71
N LEU A 204 -5.44 7.69 -0.25
CA LEU A 204 -5.06 7.65 1.16
C LEU A 204 -5.88 8.62 2.04
N ILE A 205 -6.18 9.81 1.52
CA ILE A 205 -6.98 10.81 2.24
C ILE A 205 -8.45 10.39 2.31
N GLU A 206 -9.02 9.83 1.25
CA GLU A 206 -10.39 9.29 1.28
C GLU A 206 -10.52 8.11 2.24
N ASP A 207 -9.57 7.18 2.23
CA ASP A 207 -9.52 6.08 3.19
C ASP A 207 -9.45 6.62 4.63
N TRP A 208 -8.59 7.60 4.89
CA TRP A 208 -8.49 8.24 6.21
C TRP A 208 -9.81 8.91 6.65
N LYS A 209 -10.50 9.63 5.77
CA LYS A 209 -11.81 10.26 6.08
C LYS A 209 -12.84 9.20 6.46
N LEU A 210 -12.93 8.13 5.67
CA LEU A 210 -13.89 7.06 5.87
C LEU A 210 -13.61 6.30 7.17
N THR A 211 -12.37 5.88 7.41
CA THR A 211 -11.98 5.18 8.65
C THR A 211 -12.23 6.04 9.89
N THR A 212 -11.92 7.34 9.84
CA THR A 212 -12.15 8.26 10.97
C THR A 212 -13.65 8.39 11.27
N THR A 213 -14.47 8.55 10.22
CA THR A 213 -15.93 8.68 10.34
C THR A 213 -16.57 7.41 10.89
N ASN A 214 -16.18 6.26 10.34
CA ASN A 214 -16.76 4.99 10.76
C ASN A 214 -16.36 4.63 12.19
N THR A 215 -15.12 4.91 12.59
CA THR A 215 -14.68 4.69 13.98
C THR A 215 -15.56 5.47 14.96
N PHE A 216 -15.84 6.74 14.68
CA PHE A 216 -16.72 7.57 15.50
C PHE A 216 -18.15 7.01 15.59
N ASN A 217 -18.74 6.64 14.45
CA ASN A 217 -20.09 6.09 14.40
C ASN A 217 -20.18 4.76 15.14
N SER A 218 -19.20 3.87 14.97
CA SER A 218 -19.12 2.60 15.69
C SER A 218 -19.01 2.81 17.21
N THR A 219 -18.25 3.80 17.67
CA THR A 219 -18.18 4.13 19.11
C THR A 219 -19.54 4.60 19.65
N ILE A 220 -20.25 5.47 18.92
CA ILE A 220 -21.58 5.95 19.33
C ILE A 220 -22.58 4.79 19.39
N GLN A 221 -22.61 3.95 18.36
CA GLN A 221 -23.50 2.78 18.32
C GLN A 221 -23.18 1.82 19.48
N LEU A 222 -21.89 1.57 19.76
CA LEU A 222 -21.47 0.73 20.87
C LEU A 222 -21.98 1.27 22.22
N ILE A 223 -21.85 2.58 22.47
CA ILE A 223 -22.38 3.23 23.67
C ILE A 223 -23.89 3.01 23.78
N GLN A 224 -24.64 3.28 22.71
CA GLN A 224 -26.09 3.12 22.69
C GLN A 224 -26.53 1.67 22.96
N ARG A 225 -25.86 0.68 22.35
CA ARG A 225 -26.15 -0.75 22.57
C ARG A 225 -25.86 -1.19 24.00
N ILE A 226 -24.75 -0.74 24.59
CA ILE A 226 -24.41 -1.03 25.98
C ILE A 226 -25.41 -0.38 26.94
N TYR A 227 -25.80 0.87 26.69
CA TYR A 227 -26.78 1.58 27.51
C TYR A 227 -28.14 0.87 27.47
N GLN A 228 -28.60 0.49 26.27
CA GLN A 228 -29.84 -0.26 26.09
C GLN A 228 -29.77 -1.63 26.78
N GLY A 229 -28.68 -2.36 26.61
CA GLY A 229 -28.51 -3.69 27.16
C GLY A 229 -28.47 -3.73 28.69
N ASN A 230 -27.79 -2.76 29.30
CA ASN A 230 -27.80 -2.58 30.75
C ASN A 230 -29.07 -1.90 31.27
N GLN A 231 -29.90 -1.33 30.38
CA GLN A 231 -31.06 -0.49 30.71
C GLN A 231 -30.72 0.61 31.72
N LEU A 232 -29.70 1.40 31.42
CA LEU A 232 -29.26 2.47 32.34
C LEU A 232 -30.34 3.55 32.45
N ILE A 233 -30.66 3.95 33.69
CA ILE A 233 -31.70 4.95 33.95
C ILE A 233 -31.12 6.36 33.76
N SER A 234 -31.80 7.18 32.94
CA SER A 234 -31.44 8.59 32.74
C SER A 234 -32.14 9.49 33.76
N SER A 235 -31.52 10.61 34.15
CA SER A 235 -32.10 11.54 35.13
C SER A 235 -33.38 12.24 34.68
N ILE A 236 -33.64 12.30 33.37
CA ILE A 236 -34.88 12.86 32.80
C ILE A 236 -36.06 11.88 32.82
N ASN A 237 -35.82 10.60 33.16
CA ASN A 237 -36.84 9.57 33.38
C ASN A 237 -37.84 9.36 32.22
N THR A 238 -37.44 9.62 30.97
CA THR A 238 -38.32 9.52 29.79
C THR A 238 -38.64 8.11 29.35
N GLY A 239 -37.93 7.09 29.85
CA GLY A 239 -38.07 5.71 29.38
C GLY A 239 -38.47 4.69 30.45
N ILE A 240 -38.00 4.83 31.69
CA ILE A 240 -37.99 3.71 32.66
C ILE A 240 -38.07 4.19 34.12
N PHE A 241 -39.20 4.73 34.58
CA PHE A 241 -39.43 5.01 36.01
C PHE A 241 -40.90 5.31 36.36
N LYS A 242 -41.43 4.74 37.45
CA LYS A 242 -42.73 5.13 38.01
C LYS A 242 -42.78 4.96 39.54
N VAL A 243 -43.22 5.99 40.26
CA VAL A 243 -43.47 5.94 41.71
C VAL A 243 -44.97 5.80 41.95
N ASP A 244 -45.40 4.85 42.78
CA ASP A 244 -46.81 4.71 43.16
C ASP A 244 -47.14 5.43 44.48
N GLY A 245 -48.41 5.78 44.66
CA GLY A 245 -48.94 6.56 45.78
C GLY A 245 -48.76 5.91 47.16
N ASN A 246 -48.44 4.62 47.22
CA ASN A 246 -48.06 3.91 48.45
C ASN A 246 -46.57 4.06 48.80
N SER A 247 -45.84 4.94 48.11
CA SER A 247 -44.43 5.25 48.36
C SER A 247 -43.46 4.08 48.20
N GLN A 248 -43.87 3.07 47.42
CA GLN A 248 -42.94 2.08 46.88
C GLN A 248 -42.45 2.57 45.51
N VAL A 249 -41.13 2.67 45.37
CA VAL A 249 -40.48 2.96 44.11
C VAL A 249 -40.34 1.66 43.33
N TYR A 250 -40.84 1.63 42.10
CA TYR A 250 -40.57 0.55 41.17
C TYR A 250 -40.11 1.10 39.82
N VAL A 251 -39.37 0.26 39.12
CA VAL A 251 -38.94 0.56 37.77
C VAL A 251 -39.92 -0.09 36.82
N ASP A 252 -40.65 0.73 36.06
CA ASP A 252 -41.54 0.29 35.00
C ASP A 252 -41.14 0.97 33.69
N SER A 253 -41.30 0.25 32.58
CA SER A 253 -40.99 0.78 31.26
C SER A 253 -42.16 1.60 30.75
N GLN A 254 -41.83 2.74 30.14
CA GLN A 254 -42.78 3.43 29.30
C GLN A 254 -43.25 2.48 28.18
N ASN A 255 -44.56 2.43 28.02
CA ASN A 255 -45.25 1.62 27.01
C ASN A 255 -46.41 2.44 26.46
N GLU A 256 -46.08 3.38 25.58
CA GLU A 256 -47.05 4.22 24.89
C GLU A 256 -47.28 3.69 23.48
N GLN A 257 -48.55 3.63 23.05
CA GLN A 257 -48.94 3.20 21.69
C GLN A 257 -48.35 1.84 21.24
N GLY A 258 -48.02 0.95 22.18
CA GLY A 258 -47.42 -0.35 21.91
C GLY A 258 -45.90 -0.37 21.73
N CYS A 259 -45.20 0.76 21.92
CA CYS A 259 -43.74 0.80 21.93
C CYS A 259 -43.19 0.79 23.36
N ASN A 260 -42.49 -0.30 23.70
CA ASN A 260 -41.94 -0.54 25.02
C ASN A 260 -40.43 -0.27 25.04
N CYS A 261 -39.98 0.61 25.95
CA CYS A 261 -38.60 1.05 26.03
C CYS A 261 -37.57 0.00 26.44
N ILE A 262 -38.01 -1.09 27.06
CA ILE A 262 -37.13 -2.23 27.34
C ILE A 262 -36.91 -3.05 26.07
N LEU A 263 -37.99 -3.28 25.30
CA LEU A 263 -37.93 -4.07 24.07
C LEU A 263 -37.24 -3.32 22.92
N SER A 264 -37.46 -2.01 22.82
CA SER A 264 -36.87 -1.16 21.78
C SER A 264 -36.35 0.16 22.32
N SER A 265 -35.12 0.52 21.96
CA SER A 265 -34.56 1.84 22.24
C SER A 265 -35.06 2.92 21.27
N THR A 266 -35.64 2.51 20.14
CA THR A 266 -36.07 3.41 19.06
C THR A 266 -37.49 3.94 19.26
N CYS A 267 -38.13 3.73 20.41
CA CYS A 267 -39.41 4.39 20.67
C CYS A 267 -39.19 5.90 20.77
N TYR A 268 -39.99 6.65 20.01
CA TYR A 268 -39.97 8.10 20.00
C TYR A 268 -41.37 8.66 19.83
N TYR A 269 -41.58 9.86 20.36
CA TYR A 269 -42.84 10.58 20.32
C TYR A 269 -42.57 12.07 20.14
N THR A 270 -43.51 12.81 19.58
CA THR A 270 -43.39 14.25 19.38
C THR A 270 -43.34 14.98 20.71
N VAL A 271 -42.33 15.84 20.90
CA VAL A 271 -42.23 16.65 22.11
C VAL A 271 -43.16 17.85 22.05
N GLN A 272 -43.69 18.23 23.21
CA GLN A 272 -44.63 19.34 23.34
C GLN A 272 -44.25 20.23 24.53
N ILE A 273 -44.68 21.50 24.46
CA ILE A 273 -44.63 22.43 25.57
C ILE A 273 -46.04 22.55 26.16
N TYR A 274 -46.20 22.13 27.42
CA TYR A 274 -47.47 22.21 28.14
C TYR A 274 -47.57 23.51 28.94
N ARG A 275 -48.68 24.26 28.84
CA ARG A 275 -48.90 25.41 29.72
C ARG A 275 -49.30 24.98 31.13
N GLU A 276 -49.16 25.90 32.10
CA GLU A 276 -49.35 25.68 33.54
C GLU A 276 -50.44 24.67 33.89
N TYR A 277 -50.09 23.69 34.72
CA TYR A 277 -51.03 22.78 35.35
C TYR A 277 -51.67 23.47 36.56
N ARG A 278 -52.89 23.99 36.41
CA ARG A 278 -53.72 24.51 37.51
C ARG A 278 -54.92 23.61 37.75
N ASP A 279 -55.16 23.27 39.01
CA ASP A 279 -56.36 22.55 39.48
C ASP A 279 -56.71 21.28 38.71
N GLY A 280 -55.70 20.53 38.24
CA GLY A 280 -55.90 19.25 37.59
C GLY A 280 -56.22 19.29 36.09
N VAL A 281 -56.28 20.48 35.47
CA VAL A 281 -56.71 20.66 34.07
C VAL A 281 -55.76 21.58 33.31
N TYR A 282 -55.37 21.18 32.10
CA TYR A 282 -54.60 22.02 31.17
C TYR A 282 -55.51 23.06 30.53
N GLN A 283 -55.13 24.34 30.60
CA GLN A 283 -55.97 25.45 30.16
C GLN A 283 -55.86 25.79 28.66
N ASP A 284 -54.91 25.21 27.91
CA ASP A 284 -54.66 25.48 26.48
C ASP A 284 -54.11 24.24 25.73
N ASP A 285 -54.21 24.25 24.39
CA ASP A 285 -53.58 23.25 23.52
C ASP A 285 -52.04 23.30 23.66
N PRO A 286 -51.36 22.15 23.83
CA PRO A 286 -49.90 22.10 23.94
C PRO A 286 -49.24 22.54 22.63
N TYR A 287 -48.13 23.28 22.72
CA TYR A 287 -47.38 23.70 21.53
C TYR A 287 -46.42 22.57 21.08
N PRO A 288 -46.63 21.96 19.90
CA PRO A 288 -45.72 20.96 19.38
C PRO A 288 -44.46 21.62 18.83
N VAL A 289 -43.28 21.19 19.28
CA VAL A 289 -42.03 21.68 18.70
C VAL A 289 -41.77 20.92 17.39
N PRO A 290 -41.66 21.61 16.24
CA PRO A 290 -41.53 20.94 14.94
C PRO A 290 -40.32 19.99 14.90
N ASN A 291 -40.59 18.73 14.55
CA ASN A 291 -39.58 17.68 14.33
C ASN A 291 -38.54 17.50 15.45
N VAL A 292 -38.95 17.77 16.70
CA VAL A 292 -38.21 17.37 17.90
C VAL A 292 -38.99 16.25 18.60
N PHE A 293 -38.28 15.19 18.95
CA PHE A 293 -38.85 14.00 19.56
C PHE A 293 -38.30 13.80 20.97
N TYR A 294 -39.03 13.10 21.83
CA TYR A 294 -38.51 12.47 23.04
C TYR A 294 -38.64 10.95 22.92
N GLY A 295 -37.91 10.19 23.74
CA GLY A 295 -37.95 8.74 23.68
C GLY A 295 -37.24 8.08 24.85
N CYS A 296 -36.99 6.77 24.72
CA CYS A 296 -36.42 5.96 25.81
C CYS A 296 -35.06 6.49 26.29
N TYR A 297 -34.23 6.91 25.34
CA TYR A 297 -32.92 7.50 25.59
C TYR A 297 -32.82 8.84 24.88
N SER A 298 -32.22 9.83 25.56
CA SER A 298 -32.04 11.18 25.02
C SER A 298 -31.22 11.18 23.73
N THR A 299 -30.19 10.35 23.65
CA THR A 299 -29.33 10.23 22.45
C THR A 299 -30.11 9.73 21.24
N GLN A 300 -30.91 8.66 21.39
CA GLN A 300 -31.67 8.10 20.28
C GLN A 300 -32.76 9.05 19.77
N SER A 301 -33.49 9.69 20.70
CA SER A 301 -34.55 10.64 20.35
C SER A 301 -33.99 11.95 19.75
N LEU A 302 -32.83 12.40 20.23
CA LEU A 302 -32.09 13.50 19.61
C LEU A 302 -31.68 13.17 18.18
N PHE A 303 -31.12 11.99 17.93
CA PHE A 303 -30.67 11.57 16.59
C PHE A 303 -31.81 11.51 15.56
N LEU A 304 -33.00 11.10 15.99
CA LEU A 304 -34.21 11.10 15.16
C LEU A 304 -34.77 12.51 14.92
N SER A 305 -34.43 13.49 15.78
CA SER A 305 -34.90 14.87 15.66
C SER A 305 -34.16 15.64 14.57
N THR A 306 -34.75 16.73 14.10
CA THR A 306 -34.12 17.68 13.17
C THR A 306 -33.86 19.02 13.85
N LEU A 307 -33.14 19.90 13.15
CA LEU A 307 -32.89 21.27 13.60
C LEU A 307 -33.91 22.28 13.03
N GLU A 308 -35.04 21.83 12.51
CA GLU A 308 -35.98 22.65 11.73
C GLU A 308 -36.39 23.95 12.44
N CYS A 309 -36.77 23.84 13.72
CA CYS A 309 -37.15 25.01 14.51
C CYS A 309 -36.01 26.05 14.65
N PHE A 310 -34.75 25.62 14.63
CA PHE A 310 -33.58 26.47 14.84
C PHE A 310 -33.11 27.20 13.57
N TYR A 311 -33.61 26.80 12.41
CA TYR A 311 -33.50 27.60 11.17
C TYR A 311 -34.59 28.69 11.08
N ASN A 312 -35.61 28.65 11.94
CA ASN A 312 -36.74 29.58 11.91
C ASN A 312 -36.78 30.44 13.19
N LEU A 313 -36.39 31.72 13.07
CA LEU A 313 -36.42 32.66 14.19
C LEU A 313 -37.80 32.75 14.86
N SER A 314 -38.89 32.66 14.11
CA SER A 314 -40.25 32.71 14.68
C SER A 314 -40.54 31.50 15.57
N CYS A 315 -40.01 30.32 15.23
CA CYS A 315 -40.17 29.11 16.04
C CYS A 315 -39.39 29.23 17.37
N MET A 316 -38.14 29.69 17.32
CA MET A 316 -37.36 29.94 18.53
C MET A 316 -37.99 31.00 19.44
N LEU A 317 -38.51 32.08 18.85
CA LEU A 317 -39.25 33.12 19.60
C LEU A 317 -40.55 32.59 20.22
N GLU A 318 -41.20 31.59 19.61
CA GLU A 318 -42.36 30.93 20.21
C GLU A 318 -41.96 30.10 21.43
N ILE A 319 -40.91 29.27 21.32
CA ILE A 319 -40.35 28.52 22.45
C ILE A 319 -39.96 29.45 23.61
N ASN A 320 -39.36 30.59 23.28
CA ASN A 320 -38.91 31.60 24.24
C ASN A 320 -40.01 32.10 25.19
N LYS A 321 -41.28 32.15 24.73
CA LYS A 321 -42.43 32.55 25.56
C LYS A 321 -42.63 31.64 26.77
N TYR A 322 -42.14 30.40 26.70
CA TYR A 322 -42.40 29.36 27.70
C TYR A 322 -41.25 29.09 28.66
N ILE A 323 -40.04 29.63 28.42
CA ILE A 323 -38.85 29.36 29.24
C ILE A 323 -38.91 30.11 30.57
N GLY A 324 -39.60 31.26 30.63
CA GLY A 324 -39.84 32.00 31.87
C GLY A 324 -38.57 32.62 32.49
N SER A 325 -37.50 32.77 31.71
CA SER A 325 -36.26 33.44 32.14
C SER A 325 -36.47 34.94 32.33
N SER A 326 -35.81 35.51 33.34
CA SER A 326 -35.82 36.96 33.61
C SER A 326 -34.99 37.78 32.61
N GLU A 327 -34.01 37.15 31.95
CA GLU A 327 -33.21 37.78 30.89
C GLU A 327 -33.46 37.06 29.56
N PRO A 328 -33.89 37.78 28.50
CA PRO A 328 -34.14 37.17 27.20
C PRO A 328 -32.81 36.82 26.53
N PHE A 329 -32.72 35.60 25.99
CA PHE A 329 -31.57 35.20 25.17
C PHE A 329 -31.66 35.84 23.79
N ASN A 330 -30.55 36.34 23.26
CA ASN A 330 -30.50 36.87 21.90
C ASN A 330 -30.32 35.73 20.90
N PHE A 331 -31.41 35.32 20.24
CA PHE A 331 -31.35 34.20 19.29
C PHE A 331 -30.87 34.64 17.91
N SER A 332 -29.91 33.89 17.37
CA SER A 332 -29.59 33.90 15.94
C SER A 332 -30.05 32.57 15.35
N ALA A 333 -30.91 32.62 14.33
CA ALA A 333 -31.31 31.43 13.59
C ALA A 333 -30.14 30.89 12.77
N LEU A 334 -30.10 29.58 12.59
CA LEU A 334 -29.19 28.93 11.66
C LEU A 334 -29.52 29.35 10.22
N ASP A 335 -28.52 29.42 9.34
CA ASP A 335 -28.69 29.81 7.94
C ASP A 335 -29.08 28.62 7.07
N GLN A 336 -30.32 28.62 6.60
CA GLN A 336 -30.87 27.56 5.75
C GLN A 336 -30.20 27.47 4.36
N ASN A 337 -29.44 28.50 3.93
CA ASN A 337 -28.69 28.44 2.69
C ASN A 337 -27.42 27.59 2.80
N LEU A 338 -26.89 27.40 4.02
CA LEU A 338 -25.68 26.62 4.26
C LEU A 338 -25.98 25.14 4.47
N ASN A 339 -27.10 24.80 5.13
CA ASN A 339 -27.48 23.43 5.48
C ASN A 339 -29.00 23.23 5.41
N GLN A 340 -29.44 22.00 5.18
CA GLN A 340 -30.87 21.67 5.06
C GLN A 340 -31.54 21.56 6.44
N ALA A 341 -32.70 22.20 6.60
CA ALA A 341 -33.44 22.22 7.87
C ALA A 341 -34.10 20.88 8.24
N ASN A 342 -34.36 20.02 7.26
CA ASN A 342 -35.00 18.71 7.42
C ASN A 342 -34.02 17.56 7.61
N GLU A 343 -32.71 17.82 7.63
CA GLU A 343 -31.71 16.81 7.93
C GLU A 343 -31.82 16.38 9.41
N THR A 344 -31.76 15.06 9.67
CA THR A 344 -31.77 14.54 11.03
C THR A 344 -30.41 14.76 11.69
N ILE A 345 -30.40 14.89 13.02
CA ILE A 345 -29.16 15.04 13.77
C ILE A 345 -28.29 13.78 13.60
N GLU A 346 -28.88 12.59 13.45
CA GLU A 346 -28.14 11.37 13.10
C GLU A 346 -27.31 11.53 11.83
N MET A 347 -27.87 12.12 10.75
CA MET A 347 -27.14 12.32 9.49
C MET A 347 -25.97 13.31 9.65
N ILE A 348 -26.15 14.35 10.47
CA ILE A 348 -25.08 15.30 10.80
C ILE A 348 -23.97 14.59 11.59
N MET A 349 -24.33 13.77 12.58
CA MET A 349 -23.37 13.04 13.41
C MET A 349 -22.65 11.94 12.62
N ASN A 350 -23.35 11.24 11.73
CA ASN A 350 -22.79 10.20 10.87
C ASN A 350 -21.72 10.73 9.91
N ARG A 351 -21.66 12.05 9.69
CA ARG A 351 -20.63 12.74 8.89
C ARG A 351 -19.58 13.43 9.77
N LEU A 352 -19.43 13.02 11.04
CA LEU A 352 -18.53 13.67 12.01
C LEU A 352 -18.78 15.18 12.16
N THR A 353 -20.02 15.63 11.92
CA THR A 353 -20.37 17.06 11.86
C THR A 353 -19.56 17.86 10.82
N VAL A 354 -18.98 17.20 9.81
CA VAL A 354 -18.19 17.83 8.74
C VAL A 354 -19.05 17.97 7.48
N GLU A 355 -19.11 19.19 6.94
CA GLU A 355 -19.75 19.47 5.65
C GLU A 355 -18.80 19.33 4.48
N GLU A 356 -17.57 19.80 4.65
CA GLU A 356 -16.55 19.76 3.61
C GLU A 356 -15.17 19.48 4.19
N TRP A 357 -14.43 18.59 3.54
CA TRP A 357 -13.02 18.37 3.81
C TRP A 357 -12.19 19.16 2.79
N LEU A 358 -11.23 19.94 3.26
CA LEU A 358 -10.33 20.74 2.42
C LEU A 358 -8.91 20.17 2.44
N PRO A 359 -8.62 19.09 1.69
CA PRO A 359 -7.27 18.58 1.54
C PRO A 359 -6.46 19.48 0.58
N ASN A 360 -5.21 19.74 0.93
CA ASN A 360 -4.24 20.41 0.08
C ASN A 360 -2.94 19.60 0.07
N VAL A 361 -2.61 19.04 -1.09
CA VAL A 361 -1.45 18.17 -1.31
C VAL A 361 -0.48 18.86 -2.26
N SER A 362 0.78 19.01 -1.86
CA SER A 362 1.82 19.70 -2.62
C SER A 362 2.85 18.73 -3.18
N PHE A 363 2.73 18.43 -4.49
CA PHE A 363 3.77 17.68 -5.21
C PHE A 363 5.15 18.37 -5.13
N SER A 364 5.17 19.70 -5.08
CA SER A 364 6.43 20.46 -4.98
C SER A 364 7.14 20.18 -3.66
N SER A 365 6.41 20.20 -2.55
CA SER A 365 6.95 19.92 -1.22
C SER A 365 7.37 18.46 -1.09
N TYR A 366 6.61 17.53 -1.69
CA TYR A 366 6.99 16.13 -1.80
C TYR A 366 8.33 15.94 -2.54
N TYR A 367 8.47 16.55 -3.73
CA TYR A 367 9.70 16.44 -4.53
C TYR A 367 10.93 16.97 -3.79
N GLU A 368 10.78 18.12 -3.09
CA GLU A 368 11.85 18.73 -2.30
C GLU A 368 12.30 17.84 -1.13
N LYS A 369 11.40 17.07 -0.54
CA LYS A 369 11.72 16.12 0.54
C LYS A 369 12.27 14.79 0.05
N CYS A 370 11.76 14.29 -1.07
CA CYS A 370 12.31 13.09 -1.72
C CYS A 370 13.76 13.35 -2.18
N LEU A 371 14.05 14.54 -2.71
CA LEU A 371 15.39 15.04 -3.06
C LEU A 371 16.26 13.97 -3.76
N PRO A 372 15.91 13.59 -5.01
CA PRO A 372 16.66 12.54 -5.72
C PRO A 372 18.12 12.92 -5.91
N SER A 373 19.04 12.01 -5.57
CA SER A 373 20.49 12.22 -5.72
C SER A 373 20.93 12.15 -7.19
N SER A 374 20.25 11.30 -7.97
CA SER A 374 20.44 11.17 -9.40
C SER A 374 19.16 10.67 -10.07
N CYS A 375 19.03 10.93 -11.37
CA CYS A 375 18.05 10.30 -12.24
C CYS A 375 18.78 9.66 -13.42
N THR A 376 18.44 8.43 -13.76
CA THR A 376 18.96 7.73 -14.93
C THR A 376 17.83 7.45 -15.91
N TYR A 377 18.07 7.70 -17.19
CA TYR A 377 17.10 7.40 -18.26
C TYR A 377 17.81 6.84 -19.49
N GLN A 378 17.06 6.08 -20.30
CA GLN A 378 17.58 5.47 -21.52
C GLN A 378 17.08 6.22 -22.77
N TYR A 379 17.95 6.39 -23.77
CA TYR A 379 17.62 7.01 -25.04
C TYR A 379 18.37 6.36 -26.21
N GLU A 380 17.80 6.45 -27.42
CA GLU A 380 18.48 5.98 -28.64
C GLU A 380 19.50 7.01 -29.14
N GLY A 381 20.78 6.66 -29.09
CA GLY A 381 21.90 7.50 -29.52
C GLY A 381 22.75 6.87 -30.62
N ARG A 382 23.55 7.68 -31.32
CA ARG A 382 24.59 7.16 -32.22
C ARG A 382 25.76 6.60 -31.40
N ASN A 383 26.39 5.56 -31.91
CA ASN A 383 27.59 4.99 -31.28
C ASN A 383 28.71 6.03 -31.14
N ASN A 384 29.44 5.95 -30.03
CA ASN A 384 30.63 6.79 -29.81
C ASN A 384 31.64 6.57 -30.95
N ILE A 385 32.21 7.66 -31.48
CA ILE A 385 33.19 7.62 -32.56
C ILE A 385 34.38 6.71 -32.24
N PHE A 386 34.81 6.63 -30.97
CA PHE A 386 35.87 5.73 -30.55
C PHE A 386 35.47 4.27 -30.70
N ILE A 387 34.24 3.92 -30.30
CA ILE A 387 33.70 2.57 -30.48
C ILE A 387 33.62 2.26 -31.96
N SER A 388 33.05 3.16 -32.78
CA SER A 388 32.99 3.01 -34.23
C SER A 388 34.37 2.80 -34.88
N ILE A 389 35.38 3.60 -34.49
CA ILE A 389 36.76 3.46 -35.00
C ILE A 389 37.36 2.11 -34.60
N THR A 390 37.21 1.70 -33.33
CA THR A 390 37.76 0.41 -32.87
C THR A 390 37.11 -0.77 -33.58
N THR A 391 35.81 -0.70 -33.87
CA THR A 391 35.08 -1.71 -34.66
C THR A 391 35.53 -1.72 -36.12
N ILE A 392 35.79 -0.57 -36.74
CA ILE A 392 36.32 -0.50 -38.10
C ILE A 392 37.73 -1.09 -38.19
N ILE A 393 38.59 -0.81 -37.21
CA ILE A 393 39.97 -1.34 -37.16
C ILE A 393 39.97 -2.87 -36.99
N SER A 394 39.12 -3.41 -36.12
CA SER A 394 39.02 -4.86 -35.90
C SER A 394 38.49 -5.59 -37.13
N ILE A 395 37.45 -5.04 -37.79
CA ILE A 395 36.89 -5.62 -39.01
C ILE A 395 37.88 -5.55 -40.18
N PHE A 396 38.62 -4.44 -40.34
CA PHE A 396 39.65 -4.32 -41.38
C PHE A 396 40.69 -5.43 -41.29
N GLY A 397 41.09 -5.79 -40.06
CA GLY A 397 42.04 -6.88 -39.80
C GLY A 397 41.54 -8.23 -40.33
N GLY A 398 40.34 -8.65 -39.93
CA GLY A 398 39.75 -9.93 -40.33
C GLY A 398 39.39 -9.99 -41.81
N LEU A 399 38.79 -8.92 -42.33
CA LEU A 399 38.38 -8.80 -43.73
C LEU A 399 39.58 -8.85 -44.70
N SER A 400 40.68 -8.20 -44.33
CA SER A 400 41.93 -8.20 -45.12
C SER A 400 42.51 -9.60 -45.28
N LEU A 401 42.44 -10.43 -44.24
CA LEU A 401 42.90 -11.82 -44.26
C LEU A 401 41.97 -12.70 -45.09
N ALA A 402 40.65 -12.62 -44.83
CA ALA A 402 39.64 -13.43 -45.50
C ALA A 402 39.64 -13.19 -47.02
N LEU A 403 39.70 -11.92 -47.46
CA LEU A 403 39.78 -11.58 -48.88
C LEU A 403 41.08 -12.07 -49.53
N LYS A 404 42.21 -12.04 -48.82
CA LYS A 404 43.47 -12.62 -49.32
C LYS A 404 43.36 -14.13 -49.52
N LEU A 405 42.75 -14.83 -48.56
CA LEU A 405 42.53 -16.28 -48.64
C LEU A 405 41.57 -16.63 -49.78
N LEU A 406 40.44 -15.94 -49.89
CA LEU A 406 39.47 -16.14 -50.97
C LEU A 406 40.09 -15.90 -52.34
N ILE A 407 40.92 -14.87 -52.48
CA ILE A 407 41.58 -14.59 -53.75
C ILE A 407 42.66 -15.62 -54.05
N MET A 408 43.42 -16.06 -53.04
CA MET A 408 44.40 -17.14 -53.19
C MET A 408 43.74 -18.44 -53.64
N ILE A 409 42.64 -18.84 -52.99
CA ILE A 409 41.84 -20.02 -53.36
C ILE A 409 41.23 -19.86 -54.75
N SER A 410 40.69 -18.69 -55.09
CA SER A 410 40.09 -18.44 -56.41
C SER A 410 41.13 -18.47 -57.52
N LEU A 411 42.33 -17.91 -57.30
CA LEU A 411 43.44 -17.95 -58.25
C LEU A 411 43.90 -19.40 -58.45
N GLU A 412 43.93 -20.20 -57.38
CA GLU A 412 44.33 -21.60 -57.42
C GLU A 412 43.28 -22.49 -58.11
N LEU A 413 41.99 -22.24 -57.89
CA LEU A 413 40.87 -22.88 -58.60
C LEU A 413 40.86 -22.53 -60.10
N ILE A 414 41.08 -21.26 -60.44
CA ILE A 414 41.15 -20.80 -61.84
C ILE A 414 42.37 -21.37 -62.56
N ASN A 415 43.52 -21.48 -61.87
CA ASN A 415 44.71 -22.15 -62.42
C ASN A 415 44.44 -23.66 -62.63
N LYS A 416 43.69 -24.28 -61.71
CA LYS A 416 43.25 -25.68 -61.81
C LYS A 416 42.27 -25.92 -62.97
N MET A 417 41.36 -24.99 -63.26
CA MET A 417 40.43 -25.13 -64.39
C MET A 417 41.11 -25.06 -65.77
N PHE A 418 42.32 -24.52 -65.86
CA PHE A 418 43.09 -24.43 -67.11
C PHE A 418 44.13 -25.55 -67.29
N SER A 419 44.28 -26.46 -66.32
CA SER A 419 45.26 -27.55 -66.36
C SER A 419 44.55 -28.89 -66.20
N ASN A 420 44.27 -29.59 -67.30
CA ASN A 420 43.73 -30.95 -67.26
C ASN A 420 44.75 -31.93 -66.68
N ASN A 421 44.63 -32.23 -65.38
CA ASN A 421 44.73 -33.59 -64.83
C ASN A 421 44.32 -33.61 -63.35
N PHE A 422 43.54 -34.64 -63.02
CA PHE A 422 42.74 -34.80 -61.81
C PHE A 422 43.46 -35.67 -60.77
N PHE A 423 43.38 -35.24 -59.50
CA PHE A 423 43.70 -35.96 -58.24
C PHE A 423 45.08 -36.65 -58.07
N HIS A 424 45.99 -35.99 -57.34
CA HIS A 424 46.50 -36.49 -56.03
C HIS A 424 47.36 -35.40 -55.33
N SER A 425 47.30 -35.38 -54.00
CA SER A 425 48.18 -34.63 -53.07
C SER A 425 47.81 -33.17 -52.78
N ILE A 426 46.87 -32.97 -51.83
CA ILE A 426 47.02 -31.87 -50.86
C ILE A 426 48.13 -32.31 -49.91
N SER A 427 49.38 -31.94 -50.24
CA SER A 427 50.50 -32.04 -49.32
C SER A 427 50.57 -30.75 -48.51
N PHE A 428 50.27 -30.87 -47.22
CA PHE A 428 50.54 -29.88 -46.18
C PHE A 428 52.07 -29.70 -46.03
N ASN A 429 52.70 -28.96 -46.94
CA ASN A 429 54.12 -28.60 -46.83
C ASN A 429 54.32 -27.17 -46.31
N PHE A 430 53.62 -26.81 -45.21
CA PHE A 430 53.91 -25.61 -44.43
C PHE A 430 54.77 -25.87 -43.19
N ILE A 431 55.26 -27.10 -42.98
CA ILE A 431 56.07 -27.45 -41.78
C ILE A 431 57.50 -27.89 -42.14
N LYS A 432 57.84 -28.10 -43.42
CA LYS A 432 59.18 -28.56 -43.83
C LYS A 432 60.09 -27.46 -44.39
N GLN A 433 60.05 -26.27 -43.78
CA GLN A 433 61.05 -25.20 -43.98
C GLN A 433 61.52 -24.60 -42.65
N ILE A 434 61.39 -25.37 -41.55
CA ILE A 434 61.73 -24.92 -40.18
C ILE A 434 63.19 -25.21 -39.80
N PHE A 435 63.93 -26.00 -40.60
CA PHE A 435 65.33 -26.32 -40.32
C PHE A 435 66.23 -26.02 -41.53
N LEU A 436 66.78 -24.78 -41.62
CA LEU A 436 68.18 -24.42 -41.97
C LEU A 436 68.40 -22.89 -42.25
N CYS A 437 69.30 -22.29 -41.45
CA CYS A 437 70.22 -21.13 -41.57
C CYS A 437 69.87 -19.63 -41.86
N HIS A 438 70.16 -18.78 -40.83
CA HIS A 438 71.06 -17.60 -40.72
C HIS A 438 70.80 -16.21 -41.38
N THR A 439 69.62 -15.59 -41.22
CA THR A 439 69.47 -14.13 -41.51
C THR A 439 68.64 -13.35 -40.46
N GLU A 440 68.96 -12.05 -40.25
CA GLU A 440 68.32 -11.12 -39.28
C GLU A 440 66.78 -11.07 -39.39
N ASN A 441 66.26 -11.22 -40.61
CA ASN A 441 64.82 -11.27 -40.90
C ASN A 441 64.11 -12.51 -40.31
N GLN A 442 64.81 -13.64 -40.14
CA GLN A 442 64.23 -14.86 -39.57
C GLN A 442 64.05 -14.78 -38.05
N ILE A 443 64.94 -14.11 -37.32
CA ILE A 443 64.81 -13.91 -35.86
C ILE A 443 63.60 -13.02 -35.57
N ILE A 444 63.43 -11.95 -36.37
CA ILE A 444 62.25 -11.08 -36.30
C ILE A 444 60.97 -11.89 -36.56
N HIS A 445 60.98 -12.80 -37.54
CA HIS A 445 59.82 -13.63 -37.86
C HIS A 445 59.48 -14.63 -36.74
N ARG A 446 60.48 -15.29 -36.13
CA ARG A 446 60.25 -16.25 -35.04
C ARG A 446 59.75 -15.56 -33.78
N LEU A 447 60.38 -14.46 -33.38
CA LEU A 447 59.95 -13.67 -32.22
C LEU A 447 58.54 -13.10 -32.44
N HIS A 448 58.26 -12.62 -33.65
CA HIS A 448 56.93 -12.15 -34.03
C HIS A 448 55.86 -13.24 -33.89
N VAL A 449 56.10 -14.43 -34.43
CA VAL A 449 55.15 -15.55 -34.35
C VAL A 449 54.93 -16.01 -32.91
N ILE A 450 56.01 -16.11 -32.12
CA ILE A 450 55.91 -16.48 -30.70
C ILE A 450 55.14 -15.44 -29.89
N LEU A 451 55.38 -14.14 -30.12
CA LEU A 451 54.65 -13.05 -29.46
C LEU A 451 53.15 -13.07 -29.82
N VAL A 452 52.83 -13.27 -31.11
CA VAL A 452 51.44 -13.33 -31.57
C VAL A 452 50.74 -14.55 -30.95
N ILE A 453 51.34 -15.73 -31.01
CA ILE A 453 50.75 -16.94 -30.44
C ILE A 453 50.58 -16.81 -28.92
N GLY A 454 51.61 -16.34 -28.21
CA GLY A 454 51.57 -16.19 -26.75
C GLY A 454 50.53 -15.18 -26.25
N ILE A 455 50.38 -14.06 -26.96
CA ILE A 455 49.38 -13.04 -26.61
C ILE A 455 47.96 -13.53 -26.95
N LEU A 456 47.77 -14.22 -28.08
CA LEU A 456 46.47 -14.78 -28.45
C LEU A 456 46.03 -15.91 -27.50
N THR A 457 46.95 -16.79 -27.08
CA THR A 457 46.62 -17.85 -26.10
C THR A 457 46.35 -17.27 -24.72
N SER A 458 47.13 -16.30 -24.25
CA SER A 458 46.89 -15.62 -22.96
C SER A 458 45.56 -14.87 -22.97
N PHE A 459 45.24 -14.15 -24.06
CA PHE A 459 43.98 -13.43 -24.21
C PHE A 459 42.78 -14.38 -24.33
N TYR A 460 42.93 -15.50 -25.05
CA TYR A 460 41.89 -16.53 -25.12
C TYR A 460 41.62 -17.14 -23.75
N MET A 461 42.65 -17.48 -22.99
CA MET A 461 42.49 -18.00 -21.62
C MET A 461 41.80 -16.95 -20.74
N PHE A 462 42.27 -15.70 -20.73
CA PHE A 462 41.64 -14.63 -19.95
C PHE A 462 40.16 -14.40 -20.35
N SER A 463 39.86 -14.42 -21.65
CA SER A 463 38.50 -14.28 -22.19
C SER A 463 37.60 -15.49 -21.92
N ALA A 464 38.16 -16.70 -21.86
CA ALA A 464 37.39 -17.93 -21.65
C ALA A 464 37.01 -18.12 -20.17
N PHE A 465 37.81 -17.57 -19.25
CA PHE A 465 37.62 -17.70 -17.81
C PHE A 465 36.98 -16.48 -17.13
N THR A 466 36.70 -15.40 -17.86
CA THR A 466 35.97 -14.24 -17.32
C THR A 466 34.46 -14.43 -17.46
N PRO A 467 33.72 -14.73 -16.38
CA PRO A 467 32.26 -14.82 -16.43
C PRO A 467 31.68 -13.46 -16.80
N ARG A 468 30.63 -13.46 -17.64
CA ARG A 468 29.91 -12.24 -18.01
C ARG A 468 28.47 -12.33 -17.53
N VAL A 469 28.00 -11.26 -16.91
CA VAL A 469 26.58 -11.06 -16.63
C VAL A 469 25.90 -10.56 -17.91
N ILE A 470 24.97 -11.34 -18.45
CA ILE A 470 24.13 -10.96 -19.58
C ILE A 470 22.80 -10.48 -19.00
N LEU A 471 22.38 -9.28 -19.37
CA LEU A 471 21.04 -8.76 -19.10
C LEU A 471 20.15 -9.11 -20.27
N THR A 472 19.03 -9.77 -19.98
CA THR A 472 18.01 -10.12 -20.96
C THR A 472 16.69 -9.47 -20.55
N GLU A 473 15.96 -8.98 -21.56
CA GLU A 473 14.70 -8.29 -21.39
C GLU A 473 13.60 -9.08 -22.11
N THR A 474 12.49 -9.31 -21.42
CA THR A 474 11.28 -9.92 -22.00
C THR A 474 10.17 -8.88 -21.97
N ASN A 475 9.70 -8.47 -23.15
CA ASN A 475 8.61 -7.50 -23.28
C ASN A 475 7.27 -8.18 -23.06
N LYS A 476 6.41 -7.59 -22.22
CA LYS A 476 5.04 -8.05 -21.91
C LYS A 476 4.95 -9.57 -21.69
N PRO A 477 5.62 -10.12 -20.67
CA PRO A 477 5.59 -11.54 -20.41
C PRO A 477 4.17 -12.01 -20.08
N SER A 478 3.79 -13.20 -20.55
CA SER A 478 2.62 -13.90 -20.03
C SER A 478 2.91 -14.43 -18.62
N LEU A 479 1.86 -14.77 -17.87
CA LEU A 479 2.00 -15.36 -16.54
C LEU A 479 2.90 -16.61 -16.57
N GLU A 480 2.70 -17.51 -17.54
CA GLU A 480 3.52 -18.72 -17.71
C GLU A 480 5.00 -18.39 -17.95
N ILE A 481 5.28 -17.40 -18.80
CA ILE A 481 6.66 -16.96 -19.08
C ILE A 481 7.30 -16.38 -17.82
N TYR A 482 6.55 -15.57 -17.05
CA TYR A 482 7.04 -15.02 -15.79
C TYR A 482 7.37 -16.14 -14.78
N GLU A 483 6.49 -17.12 -14.61
CA GLU A 483 6.71 -18.22 -13.66
C GLU A 483 7.95 -19.06 -14.03
N ASP A 484 8.16 -19.32 -15.32
CA ASP A 484 9.36 -20.00 -15.83
C ASP A 484 10.63 -19.18 -15.58
N LEU A 485 10.58 -17.86 -15.83
CA LEU A 485 11.70 -16.96 -15.57
C LEU A 485 12.03 -16.88 -14.09
N TYR A 486 11.02 -16.75 -13.23
CA TYR A 486 11.19 -16.68 -11.78
C TYR A 486 11.82 -17.95 -11.23
N LYS A 487 11.38 -19.13 -11.72
CA LYS A 487 11.95 -20.43 -11.33
C LYS A 487 13.44 -20.55 -11.65
N LYS A 488 13.91 -19.89 -12.70
CA LYS A 488 15.29 -20.00 -13.18
C LYS A 488 16.21 -18.87 -12.73
N TYR A 489 15.66 -17.68 -12.51
CA TYR A 489 16.43 -16.44 -12.32
C TYR A 489 15.92 -15.58 -11.16
N ASN A 490 15.25 -16.17 -10.16
CA ASN A 490 14.62 -15.46 -9.03
C ASN A 490 15.50 -14.32 -8.46
N ASP A 491 16.78 -14.58 -8.21
CA ASP A 491 17.66 -13.65 -7.48
C ASP A 491 17.93 -12.33 -8.23
N THR A 492 17.65 -12.28 -9.55
CA THR A 492 17.97 -11.11 -10.40
C THR A 492 16.81 -10.70 -11.31
N LEU A 493 15.64 -11.34 -11.18
CA LEU A 493 14.47 -11.05 -12.00
C LEU A 493 13.74 -9.83 -11.42
N GLU A 494 13.67 -8.76 -12.20
CA GLU A 494 12.93 -7.53 -11.89
C GLU A 494 11.85 -7.31 -12.94
N CYS A 495 10.61 -7.13 -12.49
CA CYS A 495 9.44 -7.02 -13.34
C CYS A 495 8.62 -5.81 -12.87
N PRO A 496 8.89 -4.60 -13.37
CA PRO A 496 8.13 -3.42 -12.98
C PRO A 496 6.67 -3.56 -13.39
N CYS A 497 5.77 -3.24 -12.45
CA CYS A 497 4.34 -3.13 -12.72
C CYS A 497 4.05 -1.87 -13.53
N SER A 498 3.14 -1.94 -14.50
CA SER A 498 2.66 -0.74 -15.20
C SER A 498 1.67 0.07 -14.35
N GLN A 499 0.98 -0.60 -13.41
CA GLN A 499 0.17 0.04 -12.36
C GLN A 499 0.82 -0.22 -11.00
N SER A 500 1.25 0.83 -10.31
CA SER A 500 1.87 0.74 -8.99
C SER A 500 0.88 0.70 -7.83
N SER A 501 -0.41 0.85 -8.12
CA SER A 501 -1.52 0.90 -7.17
C SER A 501 -2.59 -0.09 -7.64
N MET A 502 -2.90 -1.10 -6.82
CA MET A 502 -3.87 -2.15 -7.17
C MET A 502 -4.82 -2.41 -6.01
N LYS A 503 -6.12 -2.23 -6.22
CA LYS A 503 -7.12 -2.49 -5.16
C LYS A 503 -7.08 -3.94 -4.70
N TYR A 504 -7.05 -4.18 -3.39
CA TYR A 504 -7.07 -5.56 -2.87
C TYR A 504 -8.25 -6.37 -3.40
N LYS A 505 -9.45 -5.77 -3.53
CA LYS A 505 -10.64 -6.47 -4.05
C LYS A 505 -10.47 -7.02 -5.47
N SER A 506 -9.48 -6.60 -6.25
CA SER A 506 -9.26 -7.16 -7.59
C SER A 506 -8.65 -8.56 -7.55
N PHE A 507 -7.94 -8.92 -6.48
CA PHE A 507 -7.21 -10.21 -6.38
C PHE A 507 -7.34 -10.91 -5.02
N LEU A 508 -7.87 -10.25 -3.99
CA LEU A 508 -8.05 -10.79 -2.65
C LEU A 508 -9.54 -10.90 -2.32
N THR A 509 -9.97 -12.10 -1.93
CA THR A 509 -11.30 -12.36 -1.40
C THR A 509 -11.20 -12.66 0.09
N LEU A 510 -12.00 -11.99 0.91
CA LEU A 510 -12.14 -12.30 2.34
C LEU A 510 -13.52 -12.88 2.60
N THR A 511 -13.56 -13.95 3.39
CA THR A 511 -14.80 -14.56 3.85
C THR A 511 -14.75 -14.73 5.36
N THR A 512 -15.80 -14.28 6.02
CA THR A 512 -15.91 -14.25 7.48
C THR A 512 -17.07 -15.12 7.90
N ARG A 513 -16.84 -15.94 8.92
CA ARG A 513 -17.89 -16.67 9.64
C ARG A 513 -17.91 -16.15 11.05
N LEU A 514 -19.06 -15.67 11.50
CA LEU A 514 -19.27 -15.30 12.90
C LEU A 514 -19.56 -16.56 13.74
N HIS A 515 -19.40 -16.41 15.05
CA HIS A 515 -19.66 -17.44 16.05
C HIS A 515 -21.11 -17.91 15.95
N GLU A 516 -21.35 -19.22 16.15
CA GLU A 516 -22.66 -19.86 15.95
C GLU A 516 -23.80 -19.21 16.76
N ILE A 517 -23.47 -18.66 17.94
CA ILE A 517 -24.35 -17.84 18.77
C ILE A 517 -25.04 -16.74 17.94
N CYS A 518 -24.31 -16.09 17.04
CA CYS A 518 -24.79 -14.96 16.22
C CYS A 518 -25.76 -15.38 15.11
N SER A 519 -26.01 -16.66 14.93
CA SER A 519 -27.04 -17.22 14.06
C SER A 519 -28.06 -18.09 14.82
N SER A 520 -27.96 -18.15 16.15
CA SER A 520 -28.75 -19.05 16.99
C SER A 520 -30.04 -18.41 17.51
N GLU A 521 -30.91 -19.24 18.10
CA GLU A 521 -32.14 -18.79 18.78
C GLU A 521 -31.86 -17.84 19.97
N PHE A 522 -30.67 -17.88 20.57
CA PHE A 522 -30.30 -17.08 21.75
C PHE A 522 -30.24 -15.57 21.50
N ILE A 523 -30.33 -15.12 20.25
CA ILE A 523 -30.32 -13.69 19.91
C ILE A 523 -31.59 -13.25 19.16
N THR A 524 -32.56 -14.15 18.96
CA THR A 524 -33.77 -13.84 18.19
C THR A 524 -34.75 -12.99 19.00
N ASN A 525 -35.58 -12.20 18.30
CA ASN A 525 -36.65 -11.44 18.95
C ASN A 525 -37.63 -12.36 19.69
N ARG A 526 -37.84 -13.60 19.21
CA ARG A 526 -38.69 -14.59 19.89
C ARG A 526 -38.13 -14.94 21.27
N TRP A 527 -36.84 -15.19 21.36
CA TRP A 527 -36.17 -15.48 22.62
C TRP A 527 -36.15 -14.28 23.56
N LEU A 528 -35.80 -13.10 23.05
CA LEU A 528 -35.77 -11.88 23.84
C LEU A 528 -37.17 -11.54 24.40
N SER A 529 -38.22 -11.60 23.58
CA SER A 529 -39.60 -11.38 24.05
C SER A 529 -40.02 -12.37 25.14
N TYR A 530 -39.56 -13.63 25.05
CA TYR A 530 -39.83 -14.61 26.08
C TYR A 530 -39.19 -14.29 27.43
N LEU A 531 -37.90 -13.91 27.41
CA LEU A 531 -37.20 -13.49 28.63
C LEU A 531 -37.88 -12.25 29.25
N TYR A 532 -38.33 -11.32 28.41
CA TYR A 532 -39.10 -10.16 28.85
C TYR A 532 -40.43 -10.55 29.51
N GLU A 533 -41.23 -11.41 28.89
CA GLU A 533 -42.52 -11.85 29.47
C GLU A 533 -42.37 -12.60 30.79
N LYS A 534 -41.29 -13.38 30.94
CA LYS A 534 -41.00 -14.12 32.19
C LYS A 534 -40.69 -13.20 33.35
N ARG A 535 -40.20 -12.00 33.07
CA ARG A 535 -40.00 -10.93 34.04
C ARG A 535 -41.31 -10.21 34.38
N ASP A 536 -42.17 -9.98 33.40
CA ASP A 536 -43.38 -9.13 33.51
C ASP A 536 -44.58 -9.82 34.21
N LYS A 537 -44.73 -11.15 34.08
CA LYS A 537 -45.90 -11.89 34.62
C LYS A 537 -45.88 -12.03 36.14
N ASN A 538 -46.46 -11.07 36.88
CA ASN A 538 -46.87 -11.11 38.31
C ASN A 538 -45.86 -11.66 39.35
N ASN A 539 -44.67 -12.05 38.94
CA ASN A 539 -43.59 -12.60 39.74
C ASN A 539 -42.53 -11.52 39.84
N ARG A 540 -42.55 -10.75 40.93
CA ARG A 540 -41.42 -9.93 41.32
C ARG A 540 -40.28 -10.89 41.68
N HIS A 541 -39.52 -11.30 40.67
CA HIS A 541 -38.33 -12.09 40.88
C HIS A 541 -37.37 -11.27 41.74
N SER A 542 -36.64 -11.96 42.61
CA SER A 542 -35.58 -11.35 43.39
C SER A 542 -34.56 -10.69 42.46
N SER A 543 -33.92 -9.59 42.88
CA SER A 543 -32.78 -8.99 42.16
C SER A 543 -31.63 -9.99 41.92
N TYR A 544 -31.62 -11.11 42.66
CA TYR A 544 -30.69 -12.23 42.53
C TYR A 544 -31.17 -13.36 41.59
N ASP A 545 -32.35 -13.25 40.97
CA ASP A 545 -32.80 -14.23 39.98
C ASP A 545 -32.25 -13.89 38.59
N PHE A 546 -31.79 -14.91 37.87
CA PHE A 546 -31.33 -14.80 36.49
C PHE A 546 -32.37 -14.12 35.58
N TYR A 547 -33.65 -14.48 35.69
CA TYR A 547 -34.69 -13.95 34.79
C TYR A 547 -34.86 -12.43 34.88
N ASN A 548 -34.47 -11.83 36.01
CA ASN A 548 -34.58 -10.39 36.19
C ASN A 548 -33.73 -9.62 35.18
N SER A 549 -32.48 -10.04 34.97
CA SER A 549 -31.52 -9.37 34.06
C SER A 549 -31.27 -10.12 32.76
N ALA A 550 -31.79 -11.34 32.60
CA ALA A 550 -31.56 -12.21 31.43
C ALA A 550 -31.87 -11.50 30.10
N PHE A 551 -32.98 -10.79 29.99
CA PHE A 551 -33.30 -10.04 28.77
C PHE A 551 -32.15 -9.10 28.37
N GLY A 552 -31.60 -8.35 29.33
CA GLY A 552 -30.48 -7.44 29.09
C GLY A 552 -29.22 -8.17 28.65
N GLN A 553 -28.89 -9.30 29.31
CA GLN A 553 -27.72 -10.12 28.99
C GLN A 553 -27.75 -10.59 27.53
N PHE A 554 -28.87 -11.18 27.09
CA PHE A 554 -29.02 -11.68 25.72
C PHE A 554 -29.24 -10.56 24.70
N LYS A 555 -29.80 -9.41 25.10
CA LYS A 555 -29.88 -8.23 24.24
C LYS A 555 -28.49 -7.64 23.96
N ILE A 556 -27.60 -7.63 24.95
CA ILE A 556 -26.19 -7.27 24.79
C ILE A 556 -25.50 -8.25 23.85
N LEU A 557 -25.70 -9.55 24.05
CA LEU A 557 -25.12 -10.59 23.20
C LEU A 557 -25.54 -10.43 21.73
N SER A 558 -26.84 -10.23 21.48
CA SER A 558 -27.40 -9.92 20.17
C SER A 558 -26.79 -8.66 19.57
N SER A 559 -26.61 -7.61 20.38
CA SER A 559 -26.02 -6.36 19.93
C SER A 559 -24.54 -6.51 19.56
N PHE A 560 -23.77 -7.31 20.32
CA PHE A 560 -22.38 -7.59 19.95
C PHE A 560 -22.28 -8.40 18.67
N CYS A 561 -23.15 -9.38 18.45
CA CYS A 561 -23.20 -10.09 17.18
C CYS A 561 -23.43 -9.15 15.98
N ASN A 562 -24.38 -8.21 16.11
CA ASN A 562 -24.64 -7.23 15.06
C ASN A 562 -23.47 -6.26 14.86
N LEU A 563 -22.95 -5.68 15.95
CA LEU A 563 -21.82 -4.75 15.89
C LEU A 563 -20.56 -5.42 15.33
N SER A 564 -20.29 -6.66 15.72
CA SER A 564 -19.19 -7.45 15.17
C SER A 564 -19.36 -7.69 13.67
N ASN A 565 -20.56 -8.04 13.22
CA ASN A 565 -20.85 -8.22 11.80
C ASN A 565 -20.61 -6.92 11.00
N GLU A 566 -21.18 -5.81 11.48
CA GLU A 566 -21.03 -4.49 10.86
C GLU A 566 -19.55 -4.05 10.84
N THR A 567 -18.85 -4.19 11.97
CA THR A 567 -17.41 -3.83 12.09
C THR A 567 -16.56 -4.64 11.13
N VAL A 568 -16.76 -5.95 11.07
CA VAL A 568 -15.99 -6.85 10.19
C VAL A 568 -16.34 -6.60 8.71
N SER A 569 -17.63 -6.47 8.38
CA SER A 569 -18.08 -6.20 7.01
C SER A 569 -17.54 -4.86 6.49
N GLU A 570 -17.62 -3.81 7.30
CA GLU A 570 -17.12 -2.49 6.91
C GLU A 570 -15.58 -2.51 6.79
N SER A 571 -14.88 -3.09 7.75
CA SER A 571 -13.42 -3.16 7.71
C SER A 571 -12.91 -4.00 6.52
N THR A 572 -13.59 -5.09 6.19
CA THR A 572 -13.23 -5.92 5.01
C THR A 572 -13.58 -5.23 3.69
N PHE A 573 -14.68 -4.48 3.64
CA PHE A 573 -15.01 -3.63 2.50
C PHE A 573 -13.94 -2.55 2.26
N GLN A 574 -13.55 -1.85 3.33
CA GLN A 574 -12.49 -0.84 3.31
C GLN A 574 -11.15 -1.43 2.85
N LEU A 575 -10.75 -2.58 3.41
CA LEU A 575 -9.56 -3.28 2.96
C LEU A 575 -9.63 -3.55 1.45
N GLY A 576 -10.77 -4.02 0.95
CA GLY A 576 -10.98 -4.26 -0.47
C GLY A 576 -10.84 -3.00 -1.34
N THR A 577 -11.18 -1.82 -0.83
CA THR A 577 -11.04 -0.55 -1.56
C THR A 577 -9.65 0.05 -1.48
N THR A 578 -8.87 -0.30 -0.45
CA THR A 578 -7.47 0.13 -0.30
C THR A 578 -6.59 -0.46 -1.40
N ASP A 579 -5.53 0.26 -1.75
CA ASP A 579 -4.57 -0.15 -2.77
C ASP A 579 -3.37 -0.88 -2.16
N LEU A 580 -3.02 -2.04 -2.70
CA LEU A 580 -1.69 -2.62 -2.58
C LEU A 580 -0.72 -1.77 -3.42
N LEU A 581 0.22 -1.13 -2.73
CA LEU A 581 1.24 -0.28 -3.34
C LEU A 581 2.48 -1.12 -3.62
N ASN A 582 2.73 -1.39 -4.91
CA ASN A 582 3.95 -2.07 -5.30
C ASN A 582 4.37 -1.74 -6.72
N ASN A 583 5.63 -1.39 -6.90
CA ASN A 583 6.20 -1.07 -8.20
C ASN A 583 6.84 -2.29 -8.90
N GLN A 584 6.99 -3.41 -8.20
CA GLN A 584 7.54 -4.66 -8.73
C GLN A 584 6.52 -5.80 -8.60
N LEU A 585 6.47 -6.69 -9.58
CA LEU A 585 5.64 -7.88 -9.52
C LEU A 585 6.17 -8.84 -8.45
N LEU A 586 5.39 -9.09 -7.39
CA LEU A 586 5.73 -10.09 -6.37
C LEU A 586 5.47 -11.48 -6.90
N SER A 587 6.32 -12.43 -6.52
CA SER A 587 6.04 -13.84 -6.74
C SER A 587 4.86 -14.31 -5.91
N LYS A 588 4.20 -15.39 -6.35
CA LYS A 588 3.06 -15.98 -5.63
C LYS A 588 3.39 -16.29 -4.16
N TYR A 589 4.59 -16.78 -3.88
CA TYR A 589 5.03 -17.08 -2.52
C TYR A 589 5.20 -15.81 -1.67
N ILE A 590 5.89 -14.79 -2.21
CA ILE A 590 6.11 -13.53 -1.49
C ILE A 590 4.79 -12.81 -1.27
N LEU A 591 3.92 -12.75 -2.29
CA LEU A 591 2.60 -12.15 -2.17
C LEU A 591 1.79 -12.86 -1.08
N ASN A 592 1.67 -14.19 -1.11
CA ASN A 592 0.91 -14.93 -0.09
C ASN A 592 1.41 -14.63 1.32
N ASN A 593 2.72 -14.70 1.58
CA ASN A 593 3.26 -14.42 2.91
C ASN A 593 3.04 -12.95 3.32
N THR A 594 3.18 -12.01 2.39
CA THR A 594 2.97 -10.57 2.65
C THR A 594 1.51 -10.32 3.04
N ILE A 595 0.58 -10.89 2.27
CA ILE A 595 -0.87 -10.77 2.54
C ILE A 595 -1.23 -11.45 3.85
N GLU A 596 -0.68 -12.63 4.14
CA GLU A 596 -0.96 -13.34 5.39
C GLU A 596 -0.52 -12.54 6.62
N MET A 597 0.70 -11.99 6.62
CA MET A 597 1.18 -11.12 7.69
C MET A 597 0.30 -9.88 7.85
N PHE A 598 -0.07 -9.25 6.73
CA PHE A 598 -0.92 -8.06 6.71
C PHE A 598 -2.33 -8.35 7.24
N ILE A 599 -2.95 -9.47 6.84
CA ILE A 599 -4.28 -9.86 7.32
C ILE A 599 -4.25 -10.19 8.82
N ASN A 600 -3.18 -10.82 9.31
CA ASN A 600 -3.01 -11.08 10.75
C ASN A 600 -2.91 -9.77 11.54
N GLU A 601 -2.13 -8.79 11.06
CA GLU A 601 -2.03 -7.47 11.69
C GLU A 601 -3.36 -6.70 11.63
N PHE A 602 -4.05 -6.76 10.49
CA PHE A 602 -5.37 -6.18 10.31
C PHE A 602 -6.38 -6.74 11.30
N GLN A 603 -6.47 -8.07 11.45
CA GLN A 603 -7.38 -8.73 12.39
C GLN A 603 -7.12 -8.34 13.84
N GLN A 604 -5.84 -8.25 14.24
CA GLN A 604 -5.46 -7.82 15.59
C GLN A 604 -5.85 -6.36 15.84
N THR A 605 -5.61 -5.49 14.86
CA THR A 605 -5.88 -4.05 14.97
C THR A 605 -7.38 -3.76 15.13
N ILE A 606 -8.23 -4.39 14.31
CA ILE A 606 -9.69 -4.19 14.41
C ILE A 606 -10.23 -4.71 15.75
N SER A 607 -9.71 -5.83 16.24
CA SER A 607 -10.15 -6.44 17.49
C SER A 607 -9.73 -5.57 18.69
N GLN A 608 -8.49 -5.10 18.71
CA GLN A 608 -7.98 -4.28 19.82
C GLN A 608 -8.70 -2.93 19.92
N SER A 609 -9.00 -2.27 18.79
CA SER A 609 -9.76 -1.02 18.77
C SER A 609 -11.16 -1.19 19.39
N PHE A 610 -11.83 -2.29 19.04
CA PHE A 610 -13.13 -2.65 19.57
C PHE A 610 -13.09 -2.93 21.09
N VAL A 611 -12.13 -3.73 21.55
CA VAL A 611 -11.94 -4.06 22.98
C VAL A 611 -11.63 -2.81 23.80
N ASN A 612 -10.78 -1.92 23.30
CA ASN A 612 -10.45 -0.66 23.98
C ASN A 612 -11.71 0.20 24.21
N SER A 613 -12.57 0.29 23.18
CA SER A 613 -13.83 1.04 23.27
C SER A 613 -14.77 0.43 24.31
N ILE A 614 -14.91 -0.90 24.33
CA ILE A 614 -15.72 -1.61 25.33
C ILE A 614 -15.18 -1.37 26.74
N SER A 615 -13.86 -1.47 26.93
CA SER A 615 -13.21 -1.27 28.23
C SER A 615 -13.47 0.13 28.77
N LEU A 616 -13.34 1.17 27.93
CA LEU A 616 -13.60 2.56 28.34
C LEU A 616 -15.06 2.75 28.81
N ILE A 617 -16.02 2.19 28.07
CA ILE A 617 -17.44 2.29 28.42
C ILE A 617 -17.74 1.55 29.72
N ARG A 618 -17.18 0.34 29.91
CA ARG A 618 -17.33 -0.44 31.14
C ARG A 618 -16.81 0.29 32.36
N GLU A 619 -15.58 0.83 32.28
CA GLU A 619 -14.95 1.56 33.37
C GLU A 619 -15.69 2.88 33.69
N THR A 620 -16.26 3.52 32.67
CA THR A 620 -17.10 4.71 32.89
C THR A 620 -18.40 4.35 33.59
N ILE A 621 -19.04 3.24 33.22
CA ILE A 621 -20.29 2.79 33.86
C ILE A 621 -20.03 2.36 35.30
N SER A 622 -18.97 1.60 35.55
CA SER A 622 -18.61 1.11 36.88
C SER A 622 -18.26 2.25 37.83
N SER A 623 -17.40 3.18 37.39
CA SER A 623 -16.89 4.27 38.22
C SER A 623 -17.96 5.30 38.58
N ASN A 624 -18.95 5.51 37.70
CA ASN A 624 -20.09 6.39 37.95
C ASN A 624 -21.28 5.67 38.60
N MET A 625 -21.18 4.35 38.82
CA MET A 625 -22.17 3.57 39.54
C MET A 625 -23.60 3.67 38.97
N PHE A 626 -23.73 3.77 37.64
CA PHE A 626 -25.05 3.99 37.01
C PHE A 626 -26.05 2.90 37.37
N MET A 627 -27.25 3.29 37.80
CA MET A 627 -28.31 2.34 38.13
C MET A 627 -28.89 1.68 36.87
N THR A 628 -29.14 0.38 36.96
CA THR A 628 -29.87 -0.35 35.92
C THR A 628 -31.36 -0.39 36.23
N ALA A 629 -32.19 -0.46 35.19
CA ALA A 629 -33.63 -0.68 35.34
C ALA A 629 -33.98 -2.05 35.95
N TYR A 630 -33.03 -2.98 35.96
CA TYR A 630 -33.20 -4.30 36.55
C TYR A 630 -33.08 -4.27 38.07
N LEU A 631 -32.58 -3.19 38.67
CA LEU A 631 -32.34 -3.11 40.12
C LEU A 631 -31.52 -4.30 40.65
N ASN A 632 -30.54 -4.72 39.86
CA ASN A 632 -29.58 -5.79 40.19
C ASN A 632 -28.22 -5.24 40.65
N ASN A 633 -27.98 -3.93 40.55
CA ASN A 633 -26.82 -3.29 41.18
C ASN A 633 -27.17 -2.48 42.43
N TRP A 634 -28.32 -1.79 42.41
CA TRP A 634 -28.79 -0.94 43.51
C TRP A 634 -30.25 -1.22 43.81
N GLU A 635 -30.62 -1.21 45.09
CA GLU A 635 -32.00 -1.29 45.56
C GLU A 635 -32.39 -0.03 46.33
N PHE A 636 -33.68 0.32 46.29
CA PHE A 636 -34.21 1.44 47.07
C PHE A 636 -34.40 1.01 48.52
N ASP A 637 -33.86 1.79 49.45
CA ASP A 637 -34.09 1.63 50.88
C ASP A 637 -35.55 1.99 51.20
N ARG A 638 -36.24 1.11 51.93
CA ARG A 638 -37.64 1.33 52.32
C ARG A 638 -37.69 2.25 53.54
N ALA A 639 -37.47 3.54 53.34
CA ALA A 639 -37.74 4.53 54.37
C ALA A 639 -39.27 4.76 54.49
N ASP A 640 -39.79 4.78 55.72
CA ASP A 640 -41.19 5.04 56.03
C ASP A 640 -41.57 6.47 55.60
N PRO A 641 -42.42 6.66 54.58
CA PRO A 641 -42.59 7.93 53.89
C PRO A 641 -43.71 8.72 54.57
N THR A 642 -43.44 9.13 55.81
CA THR A 642 -44.41 9.89 56.60
C THR A 642 -44.41 11.39 56.28
N SER A 643 -43.56 11.86 55.37
CA SER A 643 -43.52 13.27 54.94
C SER A 643 -43.33 13.42 53.42
N LEU A 644 -44.07 14.37 52.82
CA LEU A 644 -43.63 14.99 51.56
C LEU A 644 -42.17 15.45 51.77
N TYR A 645 -41.29 15.20 50.79
CA TYR A 645 -39.86 15.52 50.81
C TYR A 645 -38.91 14.51 51.50
N SER A 646 -39.33 13.27 51.77
CA SER A 646 -38.40 12.22 52.22
C SER A 646 -37.36 11.88 51.13
N VAL A 647 -36.08 11.85 51.50
CA VAL A 647 -34.99 11.37 50.64
C VAL A 647 -35.10 9.85 50.48
N ILE A 648 -35.07 9.36 49.24
CA ILE A 648 -34.99 7.93 48.96
C ILE A 648 -33.52 7.55 48.90
N HIS A 649 -33.07 6.73 49.86
CA HIS A 649 -31.73 6.17 49.86
C HIS A 649 -31.65 4.94 48.93
N ILE A 650 -30.46 4.69 48.38
CA ILE A 650 -30.18 3.52 47.55
C ILE A 650 -29.02 2.74 48.17
N LEU A 651 -29.14 1.41 48.17
CA LEU A 651 -28.16 0.49 48.76
C LEU A 651 -27.59 -0.43 47.68
N PRO A 652 -26.28 -0.72 47.69
CA PRO A 652 -25.67 -1.61 46.73
C PRO A 652 -26.02 -3.07 47.05
N LEU A 653 -26.31 -3.85 46.00
CA LEU A 653 -26.51 -5.29 46.13
C LEU A 653 -25.18 -6.05 46.31
N ASN A 654 -25.24 -7.26 46.87
CA ASN A 654 -24.07 -8.08 47.17
C ASN A 654 -24.21 -9.50 46.62
N TYR A 655 -23.30 -9.88 45.72
CA TYR A 655 -23.23 -11.19 45.10
C TYR A 655 -22.05 -11.99 45.65
N THR A 656 -22.32 -13.03 46.44
CA THR A 656 -21.28 -13.94 46.99
C THR A 656 -20.14 -13.23 47.74
N GLY A 657 -20.46 -12.17 48.50
CA GLY A 657 -19.47 -11.39 49.25
C GLY A 657 -18.79 -10.28 48.43
N CYS A 658 -19.20 -10.07 47.18
CA CYS A 658 -18.78 -8.97 46.31
C CYS A 658 -19.90 -7.93 46.23
N SER A 659 -19.63 -6.69 46.65
CA SER A 659 -20.61 -5.60 46.61
C SER A 659 -20.53 -4.78 45.32
N CYS A 660 -21.68 -4.44 44.74
CA CYS A 660 -21.74 -3.62 43.52
C CYS A 660 -21.19 -2.20 43.69
N SER A 661 -21.03 -1.72 44.94
CA SER A 661 -20.36 -0.44 45.22
C SER A 661 -18.84 -0.52 45.16
N SER A 662 -18.25 -1.71 45.35
CA SER A 662 -16.79 -1.90 45.30
C SER A 662 -16.31 -2.48 43.97
N SER A 663 -17.18 -3.20 43.25
CA SER A 663 -16.87 -3.74 41.93
C SER A 663 -18.12 -3.91 41.08
N SER A 664 -18.09 -3.44 39.84
CA SER A 664 -19.15 -3.71 38.85
C SER A 664 -19.18 -5.17 38.39
N LYS A 665 -18.09 -5.91 38.60
CA LYS A 665 -17.89 -7.28 38.10
C LYS A 665 -18.50 -8.35 39.02
N CYS A 666 -19.17 -7.98 40.11
CA CYS A 666 -19.75 -8.97 41.02
C CYS A 666 -20.85 -9.78 40.32
N VAL A 667 -20.74 -11.09 40.40
CA VAL A 667 -21.67 -12.07 39.82
C VAL A 667 -21.89 -13.23 40.79
N SER A 668 -23.01 -13.94 40.67
CA SER A 668 -23.30 -15.20 41.35
C SER A 668 -23.99 -16.17 40.40
N SER A 669 -23.85 -17.47 40.64
CA SER A 669 -24.61 -18.47 39.88
C SER A 669 -26.10 -18.40 40.23
N SER A 670 -26.94 -18.43 39.20
CA SER A 670 -28.39 -18.45 39.30
C SER A 670 -28.94 -19.31 38.16
N ARG A 671 -29.58 -20.43 38.52
CA ARG A 671 -30.20 -21.40 37.60
C ARG A 671 -29.27 -21.87 36.45
N GLY A 672 -28.02 -22.19 36.75
CA GLY A 672 -27.05 -22.66 35.75
C GLY A 672 -26.44 -21.57 34.86
N MET A 673 -26.88 -20.32 35.02
CA MET A 673 -26.30 -19.12 34.41
C MET A 673 -25.75 -18.19 35.49
N LEU A 674 -25.29 -16.99 35.10
CA LEU A 674 -24.87 -15.95 36.02
C LEU A 674 -25.94 -14.84 36.14
N THR A 675 -25.95 -14.20 37.31
CA THR A 675 -26.60 -12.90 37.56
C THR A 675 -25.58 -12.01 38.29
N GLY A 676 -25.73 -10.70 38.24
CA GLY A 676 -24.75 -9.79 38.84
C GLY A 676 -25.14 -8.33 38.71
N CYS A 677 -24.21 -7.43 39.04
CA CYS A 677 -24.48 -5.98 39.10
C CYS A 677 -24.94 -5.41 37.75
N TYR A 678 -24.28 -5.79 36.65
CA TYR A 678 -24.61 -5.31 35.32
C TYR A 678 -24.83 -6.48 34.37
N PRO A 679 -25.87 -6.45 33.52
CA PRO A 679 -26.08 -7.45 32.47
C PRO A 679 -24.83 -7.64 31.59
N LEU A 680 -24.11 -6.56 31.26
CA LEU A 680 -22.85 -6.61 30.49
C LEU A 680 -21.77 -7.44 31.19
N GLU A 681 -21.50 -7.16 32.46
CA GLU A 681 -20.46 -7.88 33.23
C GLU A 681 -20.85 -9.34 33.46
N THR A 682 -22.15 -9.59 33.57
CA THR A 682 -22.69 -10.94 33.77
C THR A 682 -22.53 -11.80 32.51
N ILE A 683 -22.93 -11.29 31.34
CA ILE A 683 -22.80 -12.05 30.10
C ILE A 683 -21.32 -12.26 29.75
N PHE A 684 -20.47 -11.25 29.96
CA PHE A 684 -19.02 -11.35 29.73
C PHE A 684 -18.34 -12.44 30.56
N GLN A 685 -18.76 -12.63 31.81
CA GLN A 685 -18.21 -13.67 32.68
C GLN A 685 -18.88 -15.05 32.48
N THR A 686 -19.99 -15.11 31.74
CA THR A 686 -20.67 -16.38 31.45
C THR A 686 -19.83 -17.24 30.51
N THR A 687 -19.70 -18.52 30.82
CA THR A 687 -18.97 -19.47 29.97
C THR A 687 -19.84 -19.98 28.82
N LEU A 688 -19.21 -20.48 27.77
CA LEU A 688 -19.90 -21.12 26.65
C LEU A 688 -20.61 -22.43 27.03
N HIS A 689 -20.32 -23.00 28.21
CA HIS A 689 -20.77 -24.34 28.62
C HIS A 689 -22.27 -24.56 28.42
N CYS A 690 -23.12 -23.63 28.86
CA CYS A 690 -24.56 -23.82 28.78
C CYS A 690 -25.09 -23.71 27.33
N PHE A 691 -24.44 -22.91 26.47
CA PHE A 691 -24.81 -22.78 25.06
C PHE A 691 -24.58 -24.07 24.27
N TYR A 692 -23.59 -24.87 24.66
CA TYR A 692 -23.22 -26.14 24.02
C TYR A 692 -23.71 -27.38 24.79
N ASN A 693 -24.55 -27.22 25.81
CA ASN A 693 -25.03 -28.32 26.63
C ASN A 693 -26.56 -28.28 26.76
N GLN A 694 -27.25 -29.15 26.02
CA GLN A 694 -28.70 -29.25 26.06
C GLN A 694 -29.22 -29.55 27.47
N GLN A 695 -28.52 -30.36 28.28
CA GLN A 695 -28.93 -30.61 29.66
C GLN A 695 -28.88 -29.33 30.50
N CYS A 696 -27.95 -28.42 30.25
CA CYS A 696 -27.89 -27.13 30.94
C CYS A 696 -29.07 -26.23 30.54
N ILE A 697 -29.37 -26.15 29.25
CA ILE A 697 -30.53 -25.42 28.69
C ILE A 697 -31.83 -25.97 29.29
N ASP A 698 -31.95 -27.29 29.39
CA ASP A 698 -33.15 -27.99 29.85
C ASP A 698 -33.23 -28.11 31.38
N SER A 699 -32.12 -27.95 32.11
CA SER A 699 -32.09 -28.18 33.56
C SER A 699 -32.97 -27.17 34.31
N THR A 700 -34.03 -27.71 34.92
CA THR A 700 -34.96 -27.07 35.87
C THR A 700 -35.65 -25.78 35.40
N ASN A 701 -36.65 -25.89 34.52
CA ASN A 701 -37.61 -24.80 34.21
C ASN A 701 -36.97 -23.51 33.67
N ASN A 702 -35.75 -23.58 33.14
CA ASN A 702 -35.09 -22.41 32.57
C ASN A 702 -35.81 -21.92 31.32
N PHE A 703 -36.20 -22.81 30.39
CA PHE A 703 -36.76 -22.37 29.11
C PHE A 703 -37.90 -23.24 28.57
N ASN A 704 -38.53 -24.10 29.39
CA ASN A 704 -39.47 -25.19 28.99
C ASN A 704 -40.60 -24.84 28.00
N SER A 705 -40.89 -23.57 27.76
CA SER A 705 -41.93 -23.11 26.81
C SER A 705 -41.37 -22.64 25.45
N ILE A 706 -40.04 -22.66 25.26
CA ILE A 706 -39.38 -22.43 23.97
C ILE A 706 -38.42 -23.60 23.72
N ASN A 707 -38.55 -24.20 22.53
CA ASN A 707 -37.64 -25.25 22.09
C ASN A 707 -36.35 -24.59 21.58
N ILE A 708 -35.27 -24.69 22.35
CA ILE A 708 -33.95 -24.14 22.02
C ILE A 708 -32.96 -25.29 22.00
N SER A 709 -32.23 -25.41 20.90
CA SER A 709 -31.18 -26.40 20.73
C SER A 709 -29.82 -25.85 21.18
N SER A 710 -29.00 -26.70 21.78
CA SER A 710 -27.59 -26.41 21.99
C SER A 710 -26.84 -26.23 20.68
N LEU A 711 -25.79 -25.43 20.71
CA LEU A 711 -24.90 -25.18 19.59
C LEU A 711 -24.00 -26.40 19.31
N GLU A 712 -23.46 -26.49 18.09
CA GLU A 712 -22.75 -27.69 17.62
C GLU A 712 -21.23 -27.51 17.55
N THR A 713 -20.74 -26.37 17.04
CA THR A 713 -19.30 -26.19 16.76
C THR A 713 -18.78 -24.83 17.23
N SER A 714 -17.53 -24.84 17.71
CA SER A 714 -16.76 -23.63 17.97
C SER A 714 -15.27 -23.96 17.99
N ARG A 715 -14.44 -23.02 17.57
CA ARG A 715 -12.99 -22.99 17.84
C ARG A 715 -12.70 -22.60 19.28
N PHE A 716 -13.65 -21.98 19.97
CA PHE A 716 -13.55 -21.60 21.36
C PHE A 716 -13.90 -22.79 22.26
N SER A 717 -13.16 -22.94 23.35
CA SER A 717 -13.44 -23.98 24.34
C SER A 717 -14.75 -23.66 25.09
N VAL A 718 -15.55 -24.67 25.40
CA VAL A 718 -16.78 -24.51 26.21
C VAL A 718 -16.55 -23.87 27.59
N ASN A 719 -15.31 -23.91 28.10
CA ASN A 719 -14.92 -23.28 29.36
C ASN A 719 -14.48 -21.81 29.21
N GLN A 720 -14.28 -21.31 27.98
CA GLN A 720 -14.02 -19.90 27.73
C GLN A 720 -15.29 -19.07 27.95
N THR A 721 -15.08 -17.80 28.27
CA THR A 721 -16.14 -16.83 28.52
C THR A 721 -16.61 -16.16 27.25
N ILE A 722 -17.83 -15.63 27.26
CA ILE A 722 -18.34 -14.80 26.14
C ILE A 722 -17.44 -13.59 25.89
N GLU A 723 -16.84 -12.99 26.94
CA GLU A 723 -15.87 -11.91 26.77
C GLU A 723 -14.71 -12.31 25.86
N SER A 724 -14.22 -13.55 25.96
CA SER A 724 -13.14 -14.05 25.09
C SER A 724 -13.57 -14.09 23.62
N VAL A 725 -14.83 -14.44 23.36
CA VAL A 725 -15.41 -14.48 22.01
C VAL A 725 -15.65 -13.06 21.48
N VAL A 726 -16.16 -12.16 22.31
CA VAL A 726 -16.38 -10.73 21.99
C VAL A 726 -15.05 -10.04 21.68
N ASN A 727 -14.00 -10.33 22.43
CA ASN A 727 -12.66 -9.74 22.22
C ASN A 727 -12.06 -10.09 20.86
N GLU A 728 -12.54 -11.17 20.24
CA GLU A 728 -12.18 -11.58 18.88
C GLU A 728 -13.32 -11.26 17.88
N LEU A 729 -14.10 -10.20 18.15
CA LEU A 729 -15.19 -9.71 17.30
C LEU A 729 -16.24 -10.78 16.95
N MET A 730 -16.49 -11.74 17.84
CA MET A 730 -17.37 -12.87 17.55
C MET A 730 -16.98 -13.62 16.26
N VAL A 731 -15.73 -13.53 15.80
CA VAL A 731 -15.28 -14.17 14.56
C VAL A 731 -14.93 -15.61 14.84
N GLU A 732 -15.65 -16.52 14.21
CA GLU A 732 -15.36 -17.95 14.24
C GLU A 732 -14.21 -18.28 13.27
N GLU A 733 -14.23 -17.71 12.08
CA GLU A 733 -13.22 -17.98 11.05
C GLU A 733 -13.12 -16.80 10.08
N LEU A 734 -11.89 -16.38 9.76
CA LEU A 734 -11.58 -15.41 8.71
C LEU A 734 -10.68 -16.10 7.67
N LYS A 735 -11.23 -16.38 6.49
CA LYS A 735 -10.46 -16.97 5.37
C LYS A 735 -10.17 -15.91 4.33
N PHE A 736 -8.97 -15.98 3.77
CA PHE A 736 -8.58 -15.20 2.62
C PHE A 736 -8.19 -16.11 1.44
N GLU A 737 -8.53 -15.69 0.23
CA GLU A 737 -8.13 -16.34 -1.01
C GLU A 737 -7.49 -15.32 -1.94
N ILE A 738 -6.31 -15.66 -2.47
CA ILE A 738 -5.54 -14.81 -3.38
C ILE A 738 -5.63 -15.38 -4.79
N ASN A 739 -6.24 -14.64 -5.70
CA ASN A 739 -6.25 -14.90 -7.12
C ASN A 739 -5.00 -14.29 -7.77
N TYR A 740 -3.92 -15.07 -7.80
CA TYR A 740 -2.65 -14.62 -8.36
C TYR A 740 -2.72 -14.21 -9.85
N PRO A 741 -3.46 -14.90 -10.73
CA PRO A 741 -3.68 -14.42 -12.10
C PRO A 741 -4.28 -13.01 -12.18
N ASN A 742 -5.27 -12.69 -11.34
CA ASN A 742 -5.85 -11.36 -11.30
C ASN A 742 -4.83 -10.32 -10.78
N TYR A 743 -4.03 -10.66 -9.77
CA TYR A 743 -2.93 -9.81 -9.31
C TYR A 743 -1.91 -9.54 -10.42
N PHE A 744 -1.47 -10.59 -11.13
CA PHE A 744 -0.55 -10.46 -12.26
C PHE A 744 -1.12 -9.54 -13.35
N ASN A 745 -2.39 -9.71 -13.69
CA ASN A 745 -3.08 -8.90 -14.69
C ASN A 745 -3.27 -7.44 -14.23
N ALA A 746 -3.48 -7.20 -12.93
CA ALA A 746 -3.58 -5.86 -12.36
C ALA A 746 -2.23 -5.14 -12.36
N CYS A 747 -1.14 -5.83 -11.98
CA CYS A 747 0.22 -5.30 -12.07
C CYS A 747 0.62 -5.02 -13.53
N SER A 748 0.19 -5.90 -14.45
CA SER A 748 0.41 -5.82 -15.90
C SER A 748 1.86 -5.45 -16.24
N PRO A 749 2.83 -6.34 -15.98
CA PRO A 749 4.25 -6.04 -16.16
C PRO A 749 4.56 -5.70 -17.62
N SER A 750 5.09 -4.51 -17.87
CA SER A 750 5.40 -4.08 -19.25
C SER A 750 6.66 -4.73 -19.80
N LEU A 751 7.61 -5.04 -18.92
CA LEU A 751 8.87 -5.70 -19.22
C LEU A 751 9.35 -6.45 -17.98
N CYS A 752 10.14 -7.51 -18.17
CA CYS A 752 10.92 -8.15 -17.11
C CYS A 752 12.39 -8.22 -17.52
N ILE A 753 13.27 -7.87 -16.60
CA ILE A 753 14.73 -7.87 -16.78
C ILE A 753 15.29 -8.94 -15.87
N TYR A 754 16.16 -9.79 -16.38
CA TYR A 754 16.89 -10.75 -15.55
C TYR A 754 18.31 -10.88 -16.04
N SER A 755 19.18 -11.31 -15.13
CA SER A 755 20.58 -11.50 -15.44
C SER A 755 21.01 -12.95 -15.24
N TYR A 756 21.88 -13.43 -16.11
CA TYR A 756 22.50 -14.73 -15.90
C TYR A 756 23.97 -14.71 -16.27
N VAL A 757 24.73 -15.58 -15.61
CA VAL A 757 26.16 -15.73 -15.86
C VAL A 757 26.34 -16.73 -16.98
N ASP A 758 26.90 -16.27 -18.10
CA ASP A 758 27.24 -17.14 -19.23
C ASP A 758 28.73 -17.10 -19.55
N LYS A 759 29.21 -18.19 -20.15
CA LYS A 759 30.58 -18.28 -20.68
C LYS A 759 30.55 -17.76 -22.12
N ARG A 760 31.63 -17.07 -22.53
CA ARG A 760 31.76 -16.65 -23.94
C ARG A 760 31.68 -17.87 -24.86
N ASN A 761 30.80 -17.79 -25.86
CA ASN A 761 30.71 -18.78 -26.91
C ASN A 761 32.05 -18.91 -27.64
N ALA A 762 32.43 -20.14 -27.99
CA ALA A 762 33.68 -20.42 -28.71
C ALA A 762 33.75 -19.62 -30.02
N ILE A 763 32.60 -19.43 -30.70
CA ILE A 763 32.47 -18.64 -31.93
C ILE A 763 32.77 -17.16 -31.67
N GLU A 764 32.26 -16.57 -30.59
CA GLU A 764 32.54 -15.17 -30.22
C GLU A 764 33.99 -14.98 -29.82
N GLY A 765 34.57 -15.95 -29.10
CA GLY A 765 35.99 -16.00 -28.77
C GLY A 765 36.86 -16.04 -30.03
N ILE A 766 36.49 -16.86 -31.02
CA ILE A 766 37.18 -16.93 -32.31
C ILE A 766 37.02 -15.62 -33.08
N LEU A 767 35.83 -15.03 -33.12
CA LEU A 767 35.57 -13.76 -33.82
C LEU A 767 36.36 -12.59 -33.21
N THR A 768 36.44 -12.52 -31.87
CA THR A 768 37.26 -11.52 -31.19
C THR A 768 38.76 -11.74 -31.41
N LEU A 769 39.23 -13.00 -31.42
CA LEU A 769 40.62 -13.33 -31.77
C LEU A 769 40.96 -12.96 -33.21
N ILE A 770 40.07 -13.22 -34.18
CA ILE A 770 40.23 -12.84 -35.59
C ILE A 770 40.26 -11.31 -35.74
N GLY A 771 39.39 -10.59 -35.00
CA GLY A 771 39.36 -9.13 -34.99
C GLY A 771 40.62 -8.50 -34.39
N LEU A 772 41.18 -9.10 -33.34
CA LEU A 772 42.43 -8.64 -32.71
C LEU A 772 43.67 -9.01 -33.52
N TYR A 773 43.64 -10.12 -34.24
CA TYR A 773 44.78 -10.67 -35.00
C TYR A 773 45.42 -9.62 -35.92
N GLY A 774 44.61 -8.84 -36.64
CA GLY A 774 45.12 -7.84 -37.59
C GLY A 774 45.99 -6.76 -36.95
N GLY A 775 45.53 -6.15 -35.86
CA GLY A 775 46.29 -5.14 -35.12
C GLY A 775 47.48 -5.73 -34.37
N LEU A 776 47.27 -6.90 -33.76
CA LEU A 776 48.28 -7.62 -33.00
C LEU A 776 49.49 -8.01 -33.86
N VAL A 777 49.24 -8.42 -35.12
CA VAL A 777 50.30 -8.79 -36.06
C VAL A 777 51.20 -7.58 -36.36
N ILE A 778 50.62 -6.41 -36.58
CA ILE A 778 51.38 -5.19 -36.89
C ILE A 778 52.25 -4.79 -35.69
N ILE A 779 51.65 -4.75 -34.50
CA ILE A 779 52.32 -4.34 -33.26
C ILE A 779 53.41 -5.34 -32.87
N CYS A 780 53.13 -6.63 -32.86
CA CYS A 780 54.11 -7.67 -32.51
C CYS A 780 55.28 -7.68 -33.49
N ARG A 781 55.04 -7.37 -34.78
CA ARG A 781 56.12 -7.27 -35.78
C ARG A 781 57.01 -6.06 -35.53
N LEU A 782 56.43 -4.91 -35.16
CA LEU A 782 57.20 -3.72 -34.78
C LEU A 782 58.03 -3.95 -33.52
N ILE A 783 57.43 -4.57 -32.50
CA ILE A 783 58.11 -4.94 -31.25
C ILE A 783 59.25 -5.92 -31.55
N ALA A 784 59.02 -6.95 -32.37
CA ALA A 784 60.05 -7.90 -32.76
C ALA A 784 61.22 -7.23 -33.49
N ILE A 785 60.94 -6.28 -34.40
CA ILE A 785 61.98 -5.48 -35.08
C ILE A 785 62.79 -4.66 -34.07
N ILE A 786 62.14 -4.01 -33.10
CA ILE A 786 62.81 -3.19 -32.09
C ILE A 786 63.68 -4.05 -31.17
N ILE A 787 63.16 -5.18 -30.69
CA ILE A 787 63.88 -6.10 -29.80
C ILE A 787 65.09 -6.70 -30.52
N VAL A 788 64.93 -7.20 -31.74
CA VAL A 788 66.04 -7.78 -32.50
C VAL A 788 67.11 -6.74 -32.83
N LYS A 789 66.73 -5.52 -33.24
CA LYS A 789 67.70 -4.43 -33.46
C LYS A 789 68.46 -4.03 -32.19
N LYS A 790 67.81 -4.10 -31.02
CA LYS A 790 68.45 -3.83 -29.72
C LYS A 790 69.37 -4.98 -29.33
N MET A 791 68.98 -6.24 -29.54
CA MET A 791 69.81 -7.43 -29.31
C MET A 791 71.03 -7.49 -30.23
N CYS A 792 70.90 -7.20 -31.53
CA CYS A 792 72.03 -7.14 -32.46
C CYS A 792 73.02 -6.00 -32.12
N ARG A 793 72.53 -4.86 -31.59
CA ARG A 793 73.40 -3.79 -31.08
C ARG A 793 74.16 -4.16 -29.81
N VAL A 794 73.60 -5.03 -28.97
CA VAL A 794 74.26 -5.51 -27.74
C VAL A 794 75.27 -6.61 -28.08
N ASN A 795 74.95 -7.52 -29.01
CA ASN A 795 75.88 -8.59 -29.41
C ASN A 795 77.15 -8.05 -30.12
N ASN A 796 77.01 -6.98 -30.91
CA ASN A 796 78.16 -6.28 -31.53
C ASN A 796 79.04 -5.49 -30.54
N ARG A 797 78.65 -5.38 -29.26
CA ARG A 797 79.50 -4.79 -28.20
C ARG A 797 80.24 -5.84 -27.37
N VAL A 798 79.92 -7.13 -27.52
CA VAL A 798 80.42 -8.21 -26.64
C VAL A 798 81.47 -9.11 -27.31
N ASN A 799 81.59 -9.17 -28.65
CA ASN A 799 82.63 -9.96 -29.33
C ASN A 799 83.22 -9.25 -30.57
N PRO A 800 84.44 -8.68 -30.49
CA PRO A 800 85.21 -8.27 -31.66
C PRO A 800 86.41 -9.20 -31.88
N ALA A 801 86.19 -10.46 -32.30
CA ALA A 801 87.25 -11.28 -32.91
C ALA A 801 86.69 -12.56 -33.51
N THR A 802 86.61 -12.61 -34.84
CA THR A 802 87.20 -13.66 -35.71
C THR A 802 86.68 -13.48 -37.13
N HIS A 803 87.44 -12.75 -37.96
CA HIS A 803 87.38 -12.84 -39.41
C HIS A 803 88.82 -12.91 -39.92
N LEU A 804 89.27 -14.12 -40.22
CA LEU A 804 90.37 -14.42 -41.14
C LEU A 804 90.22 -15.88 -41.59
N SER A 805 89.29 -16.07 -42.53
CA SER A 805 89.32 -16.96 -43.71
C SER A 805 87.94 -16.96 -44.34
#